data_AF-A0A1Q3X2Q8-F1
#
_entry.id   AF-A0A1Q3X2Q8-F1
#
_cell.length_a   1.000
_cell.length_b   1.000
_cell.length_c   1.000
_cell.angle_alpha   90.00
_cell.angle_beta   90.00
_cell.angle_gamma   90.00
#
_symmetry.space_group_name_H-M   'P 1'
#
loop_
_entity.id
_entity.type
_entity.pdbx_description
1 polymer ?
#
loop_
_entity_poly.entity_id
_entity_poly.type
_entity_poly.pdbx_seq_one_letter_code
_entity_poly.pdbx_strand_id
1 'polypeptide(L)'
;MRKIFTLIKNMALASACVALFSTSAKALTYTAVASGNFNSTTTWSGGIAPSGTLTTGDIVIIGSAYTVTLTGNETFNGTASLTVDGTLTSGANASALIMTSGTLTGTGTIDVDSMSLGLVTGFTYTGTIVAQQLTSTTANISAAADITVDGNLYLTGGLLNITSGSLALSNNATLVVNGGSLNVGGSGSLDLSANYNVTYEGSSVNSGIELTGSGLQDVMVDLSSGAVTLTSDLDMNGMLTLNSGNLILNGNDLTLGTDANISAMGTGSISASASSNISINSMNSLSGALTFSAGNNTVNNLMINFGSTSGNVNLGSDLQVNGTLTLNMGTLTLDNNNLSFAVNGDVAASGTGSIVSTAGSDISITSNGSFTGAIRFSGTGNTVGDLTINMGSNTAMVNLGSDLQVSGTLDLTSGMVNVGTNDLSIAASGNVSGGSMNSFVITSNGGTLTMNLMAGGSNTYQVGTMLHYAPAVVTANTGSASGDVSVMVDDSVYANGNTGMNLSDMHSVVDATWFISSTASTGLDLDLEMMWSANMELNGFDRTNAYISHYTNGNWDNTAAASATTAVNGMYTINRDHIMSLSPFTVGDVNSTLKVNQVASHNAAITLYPNPVVDVVNYTSTVPVSGIDIYDVSGKLVKSVSGNNNSFSVSELAPGYYTARIKGQDLNSVQHFVKK
;
A
#
# COMPACT_ATOMS: atom_id res chain seq x y z
N MET A 1 30.76 19.88 -23.22
CA MET A 1 30.97 19.21 -21.93
C MET A 1 32.39 19.35 -21.36
N ARG A 2 33.42 18.63 -21.83
CA ARG A 2 34.78 18.70 -21.23
C ARG A 2 35.44 20.08 -21.33
N LYS A 3 35.06 20.94 -22.28
CA LYS A 3 35.70 22.26 -22.47
C LYS A 3 35.31 23.30 -21.41
N ILE A 4 34.02 23.51 -21.08
CA ILE A 4 33.58 24.54 -20.10
C ILE A 4 33.98 24.16 -18.66
N PHE A 5 33.75 22.91 -18.24
CA PHE A 5 34.15 22.43 -16.90
C PHE A 5 35.68 22.43 -16.70
N THR A 6 36.45 22.08 -17.73
CA THR A 6 37.92 22.18 -17.68
C THR A 6 38.37 23.65 -17.73
N LEU A 7 37.62 24.55 -18.39
CA LEU A 7 37.92 25.98 -18.43
C LEU A 7 37.70 26.65 -17.07
N ILE A 8 36.56 26.41 -16.39
CA ILE A 8 36.26 27.01 -15.07
C ILE A 8 37.24 26.52 -14.00
N LYS A 9 37.57 25.21 -13.97
CA LYS A 9 38.62 24.67 -13.09
C LYS A 9 40.00 25.27 -13.38
N ASN A 10 40.34 25.47 -14.66
CA ASN A 10 41.61 26.07 -15.05
C ASN A 10 41.66 27.59 -14.80
N MET A 11 40.52 28.28 -14.76
CA MET A 11 40.43 29.72 -14.46
C MET A 11 40.61 30.02 -12.97
N ALA A 12 40.10 29.17 -12.07
CA ALA A 12 40.39 29.28 -10.63
C ALA A 12 41.89 29.11 -10.34
N LEU A 13 42.58 28.25 -11.12
CA LEU A 13 44.03 28.04 -11.01
C LEU A 13 44.86 29.13 -11.72
N ALA A 14 44.35 29.73 -12.81
CA ALA A 14 45.02 30.80 -13.55
C ALA A 14 44.96 32.15 -12.81
N SER A 15 43.88 32.43 -12.07
CA SER A 15 43.75 33.66 -11.26
C SER A 15 44.80 33.75 -10.12
N ALA A 16 45.36 32.63 -9.68
CA ALA A 16 46.43 32.60 -8.69
C ALA A 16 47.85 32.88 -9.26
N CYS A 17 48.06 32.74 -10.58
CA CYS A 17 49.38 32.89 -11.20
C CYS A 17 49.61 34.24 -11.93
N VAL A 18 48.60 35.09 -12.09
CA VAL A 18 48.71 36.38 -12.85
C VAL A 18 49.10 37.57 -11.97
N ALA A 19 49.27 37.41 -10.65
CA ALA A 19 49.56 38.51 -9.72
C ALA A 19 50.97 39.14 -9.84
N LEU A 20 51.82 38.77 -10.81
CA LEU A 20 53.24 39.19 -10.84
C LEU A 20 53.75 39.89 -12.11
N PHE A 21 52.89 40.28 -13.06
CA PHE A 21 53.29 41.19 -14.15
C PHE A 21 52.19 42.22 -14.47
N SER A 22 52.19 43.36 -13.79
CA SER A 22 51.35 44.51 -14.10
C SER A 22 52.07 45.47 -15.06
N THR A 23 51.95 45.25 -16.36
CA THR A 23 52.05 46.34 -17.34
C THR A 23 50.67 46.97 -17.44
N SER A 24 50.54 48.29 -17.25
CA SER A 24 49.26 48.99 -17.33
C SER A 24 48.65 48.86 -18.73
N ALA A 25 47.75 47.90 -18.92
CA ALA A 25 46.89 47.88 -20.10
C ALA A 25 46.02 49.16 -20.05
N LYS A 26 46.01 49.92 -21.14
CA LYS A 26 45.09 51.07 -21.26
C LYS A 26 43.70 50.51 -21.52
N ALA A 27 42.72 50.96 -20.74
CA ALA A 27 41.30 50.75 -21.01
C ALA A 27 40.96 51.19 -22.45
N LEU A 28 40.33 50.32 -23.23
CA LEU A 28 39.91 50.60 -24.60
C LEU A 28 38.39 50.62 -24.72
N THR A 29 37.87 51.50 -25.58
CA THR A 29 36.44 51.53 -25.94
C THR A 29 36.27 51.03 -27.36
N TYR A 30 35.51 49.96 -27.51
CA TYR A 30 35.18 49.30 -28.77
C TYR A 30 33.72 49.60 -29.10
N THR A 31 33.49 50.47 -30.08
CA THR A 31 32.13 50.80 -30.54
C THR A 31 31.88 50.16 -31.90
N ALA A 32 30.86 49.32 -32.02
CA ALA A 32 30.48 48.73 -33.29
C ALA A 32 30.09 49.83 -34.29
N VAL A 33 30.64 49.80 -35.50
CA VAL A 33 30.33 50.72 -36.61
C VAL A 33 29.76 49.99 -37.83
N ALA A 34 29.80 48.65 -37.81
CA ALA A 34 29.21 47.77 -38.81
C ALA A 34 28.84 46.43 -38.17
N SER A 35 27.85 45.73 -38.73
CA SER A 35 27.58 44.33 -38.37
C SER A 35 28.74 43.43 -38.81
N GLY A 36 29.09 42.43 -38.00
CA GLY A 36 30.18 41.51 -38.32
C GLY A 36 30.70 40.71 -37.12
N ASN A 37 31.83 40.04 -37.29
CA ASN A 37 32.39 39.17 -36.26
C ASN A 37 33.03 39.97 -35.12
N PHE A 38 32.88 39.50 -33.88
CA PHE A 38 33.38 40.17 -32.67
C PHE A 38 34.89 40.43 -32.70
N ASN A 39 35.67 39.53 -33.28
CA ASN A 39 37.13 39.65 -33.42
C ASN A 39 37.58 40.22 -34.78
N SER A 40 36.66 40.75 -35.60
CA SER A 40 37.01 41.44 -36.85
C SER A 40 37.32 42.91 -36.61
N THR A 41 38.46 43.40 -37.10
CA THR A 41 38.83 44.82 -37.03
C THR A 41 37.87 45.73 -37.80
N THR A 42 37.13 45.21 -38.78
CA THR A 42 36.14 45.97 -39.56
C THR A 42 34.84 46.26 -38.82
N THR A 43 34.58 45.56 -37.71
CA THR A 43 33.36 45.71 -36.91
C THR A 43 33.43 46.92 -36.00
N TRP A 44 34.63 47.31 -35.57
CA TRP A 44 34.85 48.27 -34.48
C TRP A 44 35.46 49.59 -34.96
N SER A 45 35.06 50.68 -34.30
CA SER A 45 35.66 51.99 -34.50
C SER A 45 37.18 51.95 -34.29
N GLY A 46 37.93 52.68 -35.12
CA GLY A 46 39.39 52.72 -35.03
C GLY A 46 40.12 51.49 -35.56
N GLY A 47 39.42 50.46 -36.08
CA GLY A 47 40.04 49.31 -36.72
C GLY A 47 40.74 48.35 -35.75
N ILE A 48 40.37 48.38 -34.47
CA ILE A 48 40.93 47.52 -33.42
C ILE A 48 39.81 46.65 -32.87
N ALA A 49 39.96 45.33 -32.96
CA ALA A 49 38.99 44.41 -32.39
C ALA A 49 39.26 44.16 -30.89
N PRO A 50 38.22 43.90 -30.08
CA PRO A 50 38.34 43.34 -28.74
C PRO A 50 39.20 42.06 -28.72
N SER A 51 39.95 41.86 -27.64
CA SER A 51 40.59 40.58 -27.33
C SER A 51 39.61 39.58 -26.72
N GLY A 52 39.90 38.28 -26.85
CA GLY A 52 39.15 37.17 -26.23
C GLY A 52 38.95 37.26 -24.71
N THR A 53 39.72 38.11 -24.05
CA THR A 53 39.59 38.44 -22.63
C THR A 53 39.71 39.95 -22.48
N LEU A 54 38.67 40.55 -21.91
CA LEU A 54 38.50 41.96 -21.62
C LEU A 54 38.63 42.17 -20.12
N THR A 55 39.39 43.20 -19.76
CA THR A 55 39.83 43.41 -18.37
C THR A 55 39.48 44.81 -17.89
N THR A 56 40.03 45.21 -16.74
CA THR A 56 39.69 46.44 -16.02
C THR A 56 39.66 47.68 -16.92
N GLY A 57 38.44 48.16 -17.19
CA GLY A 57 38.16 49.41 -17.89
C GLY A 57 37.83 49.27 -19.38
N ASP A 58 37.91 48.07 -19.96
CA ASP A 58 37.51 47.88 -21.36
C ASP A 58 35.99 48.01 -21.53
N ILE A 59 35.55 48.72 -22.56
CA ILE A 59 34.15 49.02 -22.84
C ILE A 59 33.79 48.51 -24.24
N VAL A 60 32.77 47.66 -24.35
CA VAL A 60 32.23 47.17 -25.62
C VAL A 60 30.81 47.68 -25.81
N ILE A 61 30.52 48.35 -26.92
CA ILE A 61 29.22 48.95 -27.23
C ILE A 61 28.73 48.45 -28.59
N ILE A 62 27.58 47.78 -28.60
CA ILE A 62 26.85 47.34 -29.79
C ILE A 62 25.58 48.17 -29.90
N GLY A 63 25.60 49.19 -30.76
CA GLY A 63 24.44 50.06 -30.99
C GLY A 63 23.28 49.34 -31.69
N SER A 64 22.08 49.92 -31.59
CA SER A 64 20.81 49.32 -32.05
C SER A 64 20.75 48.92 -33.53
N ALA A 65 21.61 49.50 -34.38
CA ALA A 65 21.65 49.20 -35.82
C ALA A 65 22.52 47.98 -36.17
N TYR A 66 23.23 47.39 -35.21
CA TYR A 66 24.30 46.43 -35.48
C TYR A 66 24.04 45.05 -34.90
N THR A 67 24.44 44.03 -35.66
CA THR A 67 24.50 42.64 -35.24
C THR A 67 25.95 42.20 -35.19
N VAL A 68 26.43 41.81 -34.01
CA VAL A 68 27.79 41.32 -33.80
C VAL A 68 27.76 39.82 -33.50
N THR A 69 28.62 39.05 -34.16
CA THR A 69 28.67 37.59 -34.05
C THR A 69 29.92 37.12 -33.31
N LEU A 70 29.75 36.39 -32.20
CA LEU A 70 30.81 35.71 -31.47
C LEU A 70 31.36 34.54 -32.29
N THR A 71 32.65 34.57 -32.62
CA THR A 71 33.34 33.47 -33.32
C THR A 71 34.30 32.71 -32.41
N GLY A 72 34.48 33.17 -31.18
CA GLY A 72 35.20 32.51 -30.08
C GLY A 72 34.61 32.92 -28.73
N ASN A 73 35.15 32.34 -27.66
CA ASN A 73 34.71 32.69 -26.30
C ASN A 73 35.22 34.08 -25.92
N GLU A 74 34.33 34.92 -25.41
CA GLU A 74 34.64 36.27 -24.99
C GLU A 74 34.43 36.40 -23.49
N THR A 75 35.51 36.69 -22.77
CA THR A 75 35.50 36.79 -21.30
C THR A 75 35.61 38.23 -20.85
N PHE A 76 34.67 38.68 -20.04
CA PHE A 76 34.71 39.98 -19.38
C PHE A 76 34.96 39.77 -17.89
N ASN A 77 35.98 40.47 -17.38
CA ASN A 77 36.44 40.37 -16.00
C ASN A 77 36.85 41.77 -15.48
N GLY A 78 37.07 41.88 -14.18
CA GLY A 78 37.33 43.15 -13.50
C GLY A 78 36.14 44.10 -13.67
N THR A 79 36.42 45.31 -14.15
CA THR A 79 35.43 46.36 -14.41
C THR A 79 35.09 46.52 -15.90
N ALA A 80 35.33 45.50 -16.73
CA ALA A 80 34.95 45.54 -18.14
C ALA A 80 33.42 45.69 -18.30
N SER A 81 32.97 46.41 -19.33
CA SER A 81 31.54 46.67 -19.55
C SER A 81 31.09 46.26 -20.95
N LEU A 82 29.91 45.64 -21.03
CA LEU A 82 29.22 45.32 -22.28
C LEU A 82 27.88 46.08 -22.33
N THR A 83 27.67 46.83 -23.41
CA THR A 83 26.39 47.45 -23.76
C THR A 83 25.87 46.84 -25.07
N VAL A 84 24.67 46.27 -25.04
CA VAL A 84 24.01 45.70 -26.23
C VAL A 84 22.63 46.33 -26.42
N ASP A 85 22.54 47.29 -27.33
CA ASP A 85 21.28 47.87 -27.79
C ASP A 85 20.81 47.27 -29.13
N GLY A 86 21.75 46.68 -29.89
CA GLY A 86 21.49 45.92 -31.12
C GLY A 86 21.34 44.43 -30.87
N THR A 87 22.09 43.61 -31.60
CA THR A 87 22.10 42.16 -31.42
C THR A 87 23.51 41.63 -31.22
N LEU A 88 23.71 40.84 -30.17
CA LEU A 88 24.89 39.99 -29.99
C LEU A 88 24.47 38.54 -30.22
N THR A 89 25.10 37.84 -31.16
CA THR A 89 24.77 36.45 -31.48
C THR A 89 25.99 35.54 -31.48
N SER A 90 25.82 34.22 -31.40
CA SER A 90 26.91 33.25 -31.60
C SER A 90 26.97 32.70 -33.03
N GLY A 91 28.17 32.60 -33.59
CA GLY A 91 28.40 31.87 -34.83
C GLY A 91 28.40 30.35 -34.63
N ALA A 92 28.60 29.58 -35.70
CA ALA A 92 28.45 28.11 -35.75
C ALA A 92 29.34 27.28 -34.79
N ASN A 93 30.26 27.91 -34.04
CA ASN A 93 31.25 27.25 -33.20
C ASN A 93 30.84 27.14 -31.72
N ALA A 94 29.57 27.39 -31.36
CA ALA A 94 29.10 27.34 -29.97
C ALA A 94 29.94 28.24 -29.02
N SER A 95 30.16 29.48 -29.47
CA SER A 95 30.95 30.49 -28.75
C SER A 95 30.25 30.94 -27.46
N ALA A 96 31.01 31.08 -26.38
CA ALA A 96 30.47 31.50 -25.08
C ALA A 96 30.71 32.99 -24.76
N LEU A 97 29.69 33.67 -24.25
CA LEU A 97 29.82 34.96 -23.56
C LEU A 97 30.01 34.72 -22.06
N ILE A 98 31.16 35.10 -21.51
CA ILE A 98 31.52 34.82 -20.11
C ILE A 98 31.65 36.14 -19.36
N MET A 99 30.68 36.43 -18.49
CA MET A 99 30.63 37.65 -17.67
C MET A 99 30.98 37.30 -16.22
N THR A 100 32.27 37.24 -15.90
CA THR A 100 32.73 36.89 -14.54
C THR A 100 32.53 38.01 -13.53
N SER A 101 32.68 39.26 -13.98
CA SER A 101 32.40 40.49 -13.23
C SER A 101 32.27 41.64 -14.24
N GLY A 102 31.92 42.85 -13.78
CA GLY A 102 31.79 44.03 -14.63
C GLY A 102 30.36 44.53 -14.73
N THR A 103 29.98 45.09 -15.88
CA THR A 103 28.61 45.60 -16.10
C THR A 103 28.03 45.12 -17.42
N LEU A 104 26.77 44.66 -17.39
CA LEU A 104 25.96 44.33 -18.56
C LEU A 104 24.77 45.29 -18.63
N THR A 105 24.66 46.04 -19.73
CA THR A 105 23.68 47.10 -19.96
C THR A 105 23.10 47.01 -21.38
N GLY A 106 21.97 47.67 -21.62
CA GLY A 106 21.35 47.78 -22.94
C GLY A 106 19.96 47.16 -22.99
N THR A 107 19.31 47.36 -24.14
CA THR A 107 17.90 46.98 -24.37
C THR A 107 17.72 46.02 -25.55
N GLY A 108 18.82 45.56 -26.15
CA GLY A 108 18.80 44.77 -27.38
C GLY A 108 18.53 43.28 -27.17
N THR A 109 19.10 42.46 -28.05
CA THR A 109 19.02 41.00 -27.97
C THR A 109 20.41 40.40 -27.81
N ILE A 110 20.57 39.51 -26.83
CA ILE A 110 21.71 38.60 -26.73
C ILE A 110 21.17 37.20 -27.04
N ASP A 111 21.56 36.62 -28.17
CA ASP A 111 21.12 35.31 -28.64
C ASP A 111 22.34 34.43 -28.92
N VAL A 112 22.82 33.75 -27.88
CA VAL A 112 24.12 33.08 -27.88
C VAL A 112 23.97 31.60 -27.54
N ASP A 113 24.86 30.76 -28.07
CA ASP A 113 24.90 29.35 -27.67
C ASP A 113 25.13 29.21 -26.16
N SER A 114 26.15 29.85 -25.62
CA SER A 114 26.52 29.70 -24.21
C SER A 114 26.72 31.07 -23.53
N MET A 115 26.16 31.22 -22.34
CA MET A 115 26.38 32.39 -21.47
C MET A 115 26.77 31.94 -20.06
N SER A 116 27.75 32.60 -19.47
CA SER A 116 28.10 32.41 -18.04
C SER A 116 28.01 33.73 -17.30
N LEU A 117 27.30 33.73 -16.17
CA LEU A 117 27.05 34.90 -15.32
C LEU A 117 27.69 34.72 -13.93
N GLY A 118 28.54 35.69 -13.58
CA GLY A 118 29.14 35.92 -12.27
C GLY A 118 28.82 37.31 -11.70
N LEU A 119 27.82 38.01 -12.28
CA LEU A 119 27.51 39.41 -11.97
C LEU A 119 26.67 39.54 -10.69
N VAL A 120 27.31 39.75 -9.55
CA VAL A 120 26.62 40.09 -8.28
C VAL A 120 26.07 41.53 -8.30
N THR A 121 26.79 42.42 -8.99
CA THR A 121 26.43 43.81 -9.25
C THR A 121 26.67 44.11 -10.72
N GLY A 122 26.05 45.17 -11.25
CA GLY A 122 26.30 45.63 -12.62
C GLY A 122 25.43 44.95 -13.68
N PHE A 123 24.46 44.13 -13.28
CA PHE A 123 23.42 43.64 -14.18
C PHE A 123 22.29 44.68 -14.25
N THR A 124 22.30 45.53 -15.28
CA THR A 124 21.25 46.54 -15.53
C THR A 124 20.68 46.41 -16.94
N TYR A 125 20.81 45.22 -17.53
CA TYR A 125 20.26 44.89 -18.84
C TYR A 125 18.73 44.79 -18.75
N THR A 126 18.02 45.34 -19.73
CA THR A 126 16.55 45.27 -19.80
C THR A 126 16.06 44.74 -21.16
N GLY A 127 16.96 44.17 -21.95
CA GLY A 127 16.62 43.52 -23.22
C GLY A 127 16.33 42.03 -23.05
N THR A 128 16.34 41.32 -24.17
CA THR A 128 16.14 39.87 -24.22
C THR A 128 17.47 39.13 -24.24
N ILE A 129 17.55 38.04 -23.48
CA ILE A 129 18.66 37.08 -23.51
C ILE A 129 18.08 35.70 -23.87
N VAL A 130 18.59 35.07 -24.91
CA VAL A 130 18.33 33.67 -25.25
C VAL A 130 19.67 32.94 -25.22
N ALA A 131 19.72 31.83 -24.48
CA ALA A 131 20.91 31.00 -24.43
C ALA A 131 20.57 29.52 -24.53
N GLN A 132 21.31 28.75 -25.34
CA GLN A 132 21.22 27.29 -25.25
C GLN A 132 21.71 26.82 -23.88
N GLN A 133 22.83 27.36 -23.40
CA GLN A 133 23.42 27.02 -22.12
C GLN A 133 23.62 28.29 -21.28
N LEU A 134 22.97 28.37 -20.12
CA LEU A 134 23.21 29.42 -19.14
C LEU A 134 23.90 28.84 -17.91
N THR A 135 25.05 29.37 -17.52
CA THR A 135 25.78 28.96 -16.31
C THR A 135 25.83 30.08 -15.30
N SER A 136 25.25 29.89 -14.12
CA SER A 136 25.41 30.79 -12.98
C SER A 136 26.50 30.27 -12.04
N THR A 137 27.44 31.15 -11.68
CA THR A 137 28.45 30.89 -10.65
C THR A 137 28.20 31.68 -9.36
N THR A 138 27.55 32.84 -9.51
CA THR A 138 26.84 33.68 -8.52
C THR A 138 26.36 34.89 -9.32
N ALA A 139 25.06 35.13 -9.43
CA ALA A 139 24.55 36.24 -10.24
C ALA A 139 23.27 36.84 -9.65
N ASN A 140 23.09 38.15 -9.83
CA ASN A 140 21.88 38.86 -9.46
C ASN A 140 21.28 39.54 -10.70
N ILE A 141 20.17 39.00 -11.19
CA ILE A 141 19.37 39.60 -12.25
C ILE A 141 18.52 40.69 -11.57
N SER A 142 19.02 41.92 -11.60
CA SER A 142 18.46 43.08 -10.89
C SER A 142 17.76 44.11 -11.78
N ALA A 143 17.49 43.76 -13.02
CA ALA A 143 16.81 44.61 -13.99
C ALA A 143 15.79 43.79 -14.79
N ALA A 144 14.85 44.46 -15.47
CA ALA A 144 13.76 43.84 -16.21
C ALA A 144 14.22 43.19 -17.53
N ALA A 145 15.25 42.34 -17.48
CA ALA A 145 15.62 41.49 -18.60
C ALA A 145 14.67 40.30 -18.72
N ASP A 146 14.45 39.84 -19.95
CA ASP A 146 13.74 38.59 -20.24
C ASP A 146 14.74 37.55 -20.69
N ILE A 147 14.94 36.49 -19.89
CA ILE A 147 15.94 35.45 -20.13
C ILE A 147 15.25 34.14 -20.44
N THR A 148 15.59 33.52 -21.58
CA THR A 148 15.14 32.18 -21.96
C THR A 148 16.35 31.24 -22.07
N VAL A 149 16.24 30.05 -21.46
CA VAL A 149 17.23 28.99 -21.57
C VAL A 149 16.65 27.83 -22.37
N ASP A 150 17.22 27.60 -23.56
CA ASP A 150 16.72 26.62 -24.52
C ASP A 150 17.24 25.20 -24.27
N GLY A 151 18.39 25.06 -23.60
CA GLY A 151 19.05 23.79 -23.34
C GLY A 151 19.26 23.53 -21.85
N ASN A 152 20.32 24.07 -21.26
CA ASN A 152 20.66 23.79 -19.86
C ASN A 152 20.91 25.05 -19.04
N LEU A 153 20.30 25.10 -17.86
CA LEU A 153 20.63 26.07 -16.81
C LEU A 153 21.51 25.39 -15.75
N TYR A 154 22.79 25.74 -15.68
CA TYR A 154 23.72 25.22 -14.69
C TYR A 154 23.83 26.16 -13.48
N LEU A 155 23.58 25.63 -12.29
CA LEU A 155 23.83 26.30 -11.01
C LEU A 155 25.12 25.74 -10.41
N THR A 156 26.25 26.35 -10.76
CA THR A 156 27.60 25.92 -10.39
C THR A 156 28.16 26.72 -9.23
N GLY A 157 27.65 26.46 -8.02
CA GLY A 157 27.97 27.25 -6.82
C GLY A 157 27.19 28.57 -6.74
N GLY A 158 27.15 29.15 -5.53
CA GLY A 158 26.57 30.47 -5.30
C GLY A 158 25.06 30.57 -5.45
N LEU A 159 24.55 31.80 -5.51
CA LEU A 159 23.13 32.11 -5.66
C LEU A 159 22.88 32.76 -7.03
N LEU A 160 21.96 32.19 -7.81
CA LEU A 160 21.29 32.92 -8.90
C LEU A 160 20.04 33.58 -8.31
N ASN A 161 20.07 34.91 -8.20
CA ASN A 161 18.97 35.70 -7.65
C ASN A 161 18.25 36.44 -8.78
N ILE A 162 16.93 36.28 -8.87
CA ILE A 162 16.08 37.01 -9.82
C ILE A 162 15.27 38.02 -8.99
N THR A 163 15.77 39.26 -8.91
CA THR A 163 15.13 40.33 -8.12
C THR A 163 14.22 41.24 -8.95
N SER A 164 14.41 41.22 -10.28
CA SER A 164 13.58 41.84 -11.30
C SER A 164 13.72 41.06 -12.61
N GLY A 165 12.81 41.24 -13.56
CA GLY A 165 12.85 40.56 -14.86
C GLY A 165 12.32 39.13 -14.79
N SER A 166 12.55 38.36 -15.86
CA SER A 166 12.07 36.99 -15.99
C SER A 166 13.19 36.02 -16.40
N LEU A 167 13.11 34.79 -15.89
CA LEU A 167 13.88 33.64 -16.36
C LEU A 167 12.89 32.53 -16.73
N ALA A 168 12.95 32.02 -17.95
CA ALA A 168 12.12 30.94 -18.45
C ALA A 168 12.98 29.78 -18.94
N LEU A 169 12.53 28.55 -18.69
CA LEU A 169 13.07 27.35 -19.32
C LEU A 169 12.21 26.96 -20.52
N SER A 170 12.84 26.67 -21.65
CA SER A 170 12.13 26.13 -22.82
C SER A 170 11.80 24.66 -22.65
N ASN A 171 10.96 24.14 -23.55
CA ASN A 171 10.56 22.74 -23.53
C ASN A 171 11.76 21.80 -23.67
N ASN A 172 11.85 20.80 -22.79
CA ASN A 172 12.94 19.84 -22.59
C ASN A 172 14.26 20.45 -22.08
N ALA A 173 14.27 21.70 -21.62
CA ALA A 173 15.44 22.25 -20.98
C ALA A 173 15.72 21.55 -19.64
N THR A 174 16.98 21.49 -19.23
CA THR A 174 17.42 20.85 -17.98
C THR A 174 18.05 21.87 -17.04
N LEU A 175 17.54 21.97 -15.81
CA LEU A 175 18.17 22.71 -14.73
C LEU A 175 19.11 21.77 -13.97
N VAL A 176 20.41 22.07 -14.00
CA VAL A 176 21.45 21.26 -13.37
C VAL A 176 21.93 21.94 -12.09
N VAL A 177 21.67 21.34 -10.95
CA VAL A 177 22.10 21.79 -9.63
C VAL A 177 23.43 21.12 -9.28
N ASN A 178 24.51 21.91 -9.24
CA ASN A 178 25.85 21.44 -8.87
C ASN A 178 26.49 22.44 -7.88
N GLY A 179 25.94 22.46 -6.66
CA GLY A 179 26.39 23.30 -5.55
C GLY A 179 25.86 24.74 -5.55
N GLY A 180 25.13 25.17 -6.58
CA GLY A 180 24.44 26.46 -6.61
C GLY A 180 22.98 26.38 -6.19
N SER A 181 22.33 27.53 -6.02
CA SER A 181 20.91 27.65 -5.66
C SER A 181 20.21 28.74 -6.48
N LEU A 182 18.89 28.67 -6.56
CA LEU A 182 18.04 29.63 -7.26
C LEU A 182 17.13 30.33 -6.25
N ASN A 183 17.00 31.65 -6.38
CA ASN A 183 16.06 32.45 -5.61
C ASN A 183 15.35 33.46 -6.50
N VAL A 184 14.06 33.66 -6.23
CA VAL A 184 13.24 34.70 -6.85
C VAL A 184 12.78 35.64 -5.74
N GLY A 185 12.89 36.95 -5.97
CA GLY A 185 12.46 37.98 -5.04
C GLY A 185 12.06 39.26 -5.75
N GLY A 186 11.62 40.27 -4.98
CA GLY A 186 11.21 41.56 -5.55
C GLY A 186 10.08 41.40 -6.57
N SER A 187 10.29 41.93 -7.78
CA SER A 187 9.39 41.77 -8.93
C SER A 187 9.92 40.78 -9.97
N GLY A 188 10.89 39.94 -9.60
CA GLY A 188 11.41 38.88 -10.45
C GLY A 188 10.40 37.76 -10.65
N SER A 189 10.52 37.05 -11.77
CA SER A 189 9.70 35.88 -12.11
C SER A 189 10.55 34.73 -12.63
N LEU A 190 10.16 33.51 -12.29
CA LEU A 190 10.71 32.27 -12.83
C LEU A 190 9.58 31.48 -13.47
N ASP A 191 9.68 31.22 -14.78
CA ASP A 191 8.70 30.45 -15.54
C ASP A 191 9.19 29.02 -15.76
N LEU A 192 8.58 28.09 -15.03
CA LEU A 192 8.80 26.65 -15.10
C LEU A 192 7.52 25.93 -15.59
N SER A 193 6.74 26.57 -16.47
CA SER A 193 5.49 26.02 -17.00
C SER A 193 5.68 25.11 -18.22
N ALA A 194 6.74 25.34 -19.02
CA ALA A 194 7.13 24.42 -20.10
C ALA A 194 7.72 23.13 -19.53
N ASN A 195 7.62 22.02 -20.25
CA ASN A 195 8.18 20.75 -19.79
C ASN A 195 9.70 20.89 -19.58
N TYR A 196 10.21 20.62 -18.39
CA TYR A 196 11.63 20.75 -18.07
C TYR A 196 12.09 19.62 -17.13
N ASN A 197 13.40 19.46 -17.01
CA ASN A 197 14.03 18.43 -16.21
C ASN A 197 14.94 19.05 -15.15
N VAL A 198 15.18 18.32 -14.07
CA VAL A 198 16.14 18.71 -13.02
C VAL A 198 17.17 17.61 -12.80
N THR A 199 18.44 17.97 -12.78
CA THR A 199 19.54 17.05 -12.48
C THR A 199 20.35 17.57 -11.31
N TYR A 200 20.53 16.74 -10.28
CA TYR A 200 21.43 17.01 -9.16
C TYR A 200 22.75 16.27 -9.35
N GLU A 201 23.86 17.02 -9.32
CA GLU A 201 25.22 16.50 -9.45
C GLU A 201 26.12 17.04 -8.33
N GLY A 202 27.23 16.34 -8.07
CA GLY A 202 28.26 16.80 -7.15
C GLY A 202 28.04 16.30 -5.72
N SER A 203 27.76 17.21 -4.78
CA SER A 203 27.67 16.94 -3.33
C SER A 203 26.23 17.02 -2.82
N SER A 204 26.00 16.61 -1.57
CA SER A 204 24.67 16.73 -0.94
C SER A 204 24.14 18.16 -0.97
N VAL A 205 22.84 18.29 -1.21
CA VAL A 205 22.17 19.57 -1.43
C VAL A 205 20.72 19.49 -0.97
N ASN A 206 20.16 20.63 -0.56
CA ASN A 206 18.72 20.75 -0.36
C ASN A 206 18.09 21.15 -1.69
N SER A 207 16.95 20.56 -2.03
CA SER A 207 16.17 21.06 -3.16
C SER A 207 15.74 22.51 -2.92
N GLY A 208 15.36 23.19 -3.99
CA GLY A 208 14.75 24.51 -3.95
C GLY A 208 13.57 24.62 -4.90
N ILE A 209 13.33 25.85 -5.35
CA ILE A 209 12.20 26.20 -6.22
C ILE A 209 12.26 25.54 -7.60
N GLU A 210 13.41 24.96 -7.97
CA GLU A 210 13.58 24.17 -9.19
C GLU A 210 12.67 22.93 -9.25
N LEU A 211 12.13 22.44 -8.13
CA LEU A 211 11.19 21.31 -8.12
C LEU A 211 9.71 21.72 -8.10
N THR A 212 9.40 23.02 -8.03
CA THR A 212 8.02 23.49 -7.79
C THR A 212 7.25 23.86 -9.07
N GLY A 213 7.91 23.82 -10.23
CA GLY A 213 7.30 24.21 -11.50
C GLY A 213 6.34 23.15 -12.05
N SER A 214 5.21 23.59 -12.60
CA SER A 214 4.17 22.68 -13.14
C SER A 214 4.61 21.87 -14.35
N GLY A 215 5.69 22.29 -15.04
CA GLY A 215 6.27 21.55 -16.15
C GLY A 215 7.31 20.50 -15.76
N LEU A 216 7.45 20.16 -14.47
CA LEU A 216 8.49 19.21 -14.04
C LEU A 216 8.24 17.81 -14.59
N GLN A 217 9.15 17.34 -15.44
CA GLN A 217 9.10 16.01 -16.04
C GLN A 217 10.11 15.07 -15.35
N ASP A 218 11.39 15.17 -15.69
CA ASP A 218 12.39 14.24 -15.21
C ASP A 218 13.18 14.82 -14.03
N VAL A 219 13.46 13.98 -13.04
CA VAL A 219 14.36 14.29 -11.92
C VAL A 219 15.46 13.25 -11.87
N MET A 220 16.72 13.69 -11.97
CA MET A 220 17.89 12.83 -11.85
C MET A 220 18.70 13.19 -10.61
N VAL A 221 19.03 12.19 -9.80
CA VAL A 221 20.00 12.27 -8.71
C VAL A 221 21.24 11.49 -9.12
N ASP A 222 22.35 12.19 -9.33
CA ASP A 222 23.66 11.62 -9.65
C ASP A 222 24.73 12.14 -8.68
N LEU A 223 24.54 11.79 -7.41
CA LEU A 223 25.41 12.18 -6.31
C LEU A 223 26.16 10.95 -5.82
N SER A 224 27.36 10.69 -6.34
CA SER A 224 28.20 9.50 -6.06
C SER A 224 28.17 8.92 -4.62
N SER A 225 28.01 9.75 -3.59
CA SER A 225 27.68 9.35 -2.20
C SER A 225 26.84 10.40 -1.45
N GLY A 226 26.23 11.35 -2.18
CA GLY A 226 25.50 12.48 -1.60
C GLY A 226 24.00 12.23 -1.50
N ALA A 227 23.28 13.22 -1.01
CA ALA A 227 21.82 13.18 -0.95
C ALA A 227 21.18 14.51 -1.39
N VAL A 228 20.03 14.40 -2.04
CA VAL A 228 19.10 15.52 -2.23
C VAL A 228 18.09 15.47 -1.09
N THR A 229 18.03 16.52 -0.28
CA THR A 229 17.03 16.63 0.80
C THR A 229 15.89 17.53 0.33
N LEU A 230 14.68 16.97 0.28
CA LEU A 230 13.50 17.74 -0.10
C LEU A 230 13.18 18.83 0.92
N THR A 231 12.81 20.00 0.40
CA THR A 231 12.33 21.17 1.16
C THR A 231 10.85 21.46 0.92
N SER A 232 10.25 20.76 -0.03
CA SER A 232 8.84 20.80 -0.41
C SER A 232 8.47 19.44 -1.00
N ASP A 233 7.17 19.21 -1.21
CA ASP A 233 6.69 18.04 -1.93
C ASP A 233 7.29 17.98 -3.34
N LEU A 234 7.53 16.76 -3.82
CA LEU A 234 8.00 16.49 -5.17
C LEU A 234 6.87 15.84 -5.97
N ASP A 235 6.24 16.65 -6.81
CA ASP A 235 5.24 16.21 -7.78
C ASP A 235 5.85 16.20 -9.18
N MET A 236 5.91 15.04 -9.83
CA MET A 236 6.56 14.90 -11.15
C MET A 236 5.80 13.97 -12.08
N ASN A 237 5.90 14.19 -13.40
CA ASN A 237 5.21 13.41 -14.42
C ASN A 237 6.13 12.60 -15.35
N GLY A 238 7.44 12.71 -15.23
CA GLY A 238 8.41 11.99 -16.06
C GLY A 238 9.21 10.95 -15.26
N MET A 239 10.48 10.79 -15.60
CA MET A 239 11.35 9.76 -15.04
C MET A 239 12.09 10.23 -13.79
N LEU A 240 11.90 9.53 -12.68
CA LEU A 240 12.78 9.60 -11.52
C LEU A 240 13.96 8.66 -11.73
N THR A 241 15.17 9.23 -11.88
CA THR A 241 16.41 8.47 -12.03
C THR A 241 17.29 8.68 -10.80
N LEU A 242 17.48 7.62 -10.01
CA LEU A 242 18.41 7.62 -8.88
C LEU A 242 19.70 6.89 -9.30
N ASN A 243 20.51 7.55 -10.13
CA ASN A 243 21.73 6.95 -10.67
C ASN A 243 22.71 6.60 -9.53
N SER A 244 22.92 7.55 -8.63
CA SER A 244 23.69 7.39 -7.39
C SER A 244 23.22 8.38 -6.32
N GLY A 245 23.36 8.01 -5.04
CA GLY A 245 22.96 8.85 -3.90
C GLY A 245 21.50 8.66 -3.46
N ASN A 246 21.08 9.45 -2.47
CA ASN A 246 19.74 9.32 -1.87
C ASN A 246 18.83 10.51 -2.19
N LEU A 247 17.55 10.25 -2.44
CA LEU A 247 16.49 11.24 -2.36
C LEU A 247 15.84 11.15 -0.97
N ILE A 248 16.11 12.13 -0.11
CA ILE A 248 15.57 12.19 1.26
C ILE A 248 14.28 13.00 1.24
N LEU A 249 13.16 12.37 1.57
CA LEU A 249 11.84 13.01 1.54
C LEU A 249 11.65 14.05 2.64
N ASN A 250 12.31 13.87 3.79
CA ASN A 250 12.39 14.85 4.87
C ASN A 250 11.01 15.37 5.37
N GLY A 251 10.00 14.50 5.38
CA GLY A 251 8.63 14.85 5.78
C GLY A 251 7.77 15.50 4.70
N ASN A 252 8.30 15.63 3.48
CA ASN A 252 7.53 16.00 2.29
C ASN A 252 7.09 14.74 1.54
N ASP A 253 6.13 14.91 0.64
CA ASP A 253 5.54 13.83 -0.15
C ASP A 253 6.24 13.66 -1.50
N LEU A 254 6.22 12.42 -2.01
CA LEU A 254 6.63 12.08 -3.38
C LEU A 254 5.39 11.63 -4.16
N THR A 255 5.04 12.37 -5.21
CA THR A 255 3.98 12.00 -6.14
C THR A 255 4.54 11.72 -7.52
N LEU A 256 4.40 10.47 -7.96
CA LEU A 256 4.59 10.07 -9.35
C LEU A 256 3.24 10.20 -10.07
N GLY A 257 3.13 11.16 -10.98
CA GLY A 257 1.94 11.43 -11.78
C GLY A 257 1.67 10.39 -12.86
N THR A 258 0.78 10.73 -13.81
CA THR A 258 0.20 9.76 -14.75
C THR A 258 1.20 9.17 -15.74
N ASP A 259 2.18 9.96 -16.19
CA ASP A 259 3.22 9.51 -17.12
C ASP A 259 4.52 9.15 -16.40
N ALA A 260 4.52 9.25 -15.06
CA ALA A 260 5.73 9.14 -14.28
C ALA A 260 6.23 7.70 -14.19
N ASN A 261 7.55 7.56 -14.04
CA ASN A 261 8.22 6.26 -13.95
C ASN A 261 9.46 6.36 -13.04
N ILE A 262 9.93 5.22 -12.53
CA ILE A 262 11.24 5.09 -11.89
C ILE A 262 12.18 4.38 -12.86
N SER A 263 13.38 4.91 -13.06
CA SER A 263 14.38 4.29 -13.90
C SER A 263 14.83 2.93 -13.35
N ALA A 264 15.00 1.94 -14.22
CA ALA A 264 15.60 0.64 -13.87
C ALA A 264 17.13 0.71 -13.73
N MET A 265 17.73 1.86 -14.05
CA MET A 265 19.16 2.10 -13.97
C MET A 265 19.50 2.88 -12.71
N GLY A 266 20.67 2.59 -12.14
CA GLY A 266 21.18 3.29 -10.96
C GLY A 266 21.25 2.41 -9.72
N THR A 267 21.83 2.98 -8.67
CA THR A 267 22.00 2.34 -7.35
C THR A 267 21.55 3.25 -6.20
N GLY A 268 20.99 4.42 -6.54
CA GLY A 268 20.47 5.34 -5.55
C GLY A 268 19.18 4.84 -4.92
N SER A 269 18.77 5.51 -3.84
CA SER A 269 17.62 5.08 -3.04
C SER A 269 16.79 6.25 -2.52
N ILE A 270 15.58 5.96 -2.06
CA ILE A 270 14.71 6.92 -1.38
C ILE A 270 14.87 6.75 0.14
N SER A 271 15.02 7.86 0.87
CA SER A 271 14.94 7.84 2.34
C SER A 271 13.61 8.45 2.76
N ALA A 272 12.71 7.61 3.26
CA ALA A 272 11.40 8.00 3.75
C ALA A 272 11.33 7.91 5.28
N SER A 273 10.31 8.55 5.85
CA SER A 273 9.98 8.40 7.27
C SER A 273 8.46 8.39 7.46
N ALA A 274 8.02 8.13 8.68
CA ALA A 274 6.60 8.13 9.06
C ALA A 274 5.87 9.48 8.87
N SER A 275 6.55 10.54 8.42
CA SER A 275 5.94 11.82 8.06
C SER A 275 5.78 12.05 6.56
N SER A 276 6.29 11.18 5.70
CA SER A 276 6.23 11.33 4.23
C SER A 276 5.28 10.31 3.61
N ASN A 277 4.47 10.75 2.66
CA ASN A 277 3.65 9.88 1.81
C ASN A 277 4.35 9.62 0.47
N ILE A 278 4.04 8.49 -0.15
CA ILE A 278 4.40 8.18 -1.53
C ILE A 278 3.13 7.82 -2.28
N SER A 279 2.88 8.51 -3.38
CA SER A 279 1.73 8.26 -4.26
C SER A 279 2.21 7.93 -5.67
N ILE A 280 1.82 6.76 -6.17
CA ILE A 280 2.11 6.29 -7.53
C ILE A 280 0.79 6.29 -8.30
N ASN A 281 0.62 7.28 -9.18
CA ASN A 281 -0.56 7.45 -10.04
C ASN A 281 -0.27 7.13 -11.52
N SER A 282 0.84 6.43 -11.79
CA SER A 282 1.31 6.13 -13.16
C SER A 282 0.32 5.27 -13.93
N MET A 283 0.16 5.49 -15.23
CA MET A 283 -0.72 4.68 -16.06
C MET A 283 -0.12 3.32 -16.42
N ASN A 284 1.20 3.16 -16.28
CA ASN A 284 1.97 1.97 -16.67
C ASN A 284 2.79 1.44 -15.50
N SER A 285 3.22 0.17 -15.58
CA SER A 285 4.15 -0.39 -14.59
C SER A 285 5.44 0.42 -14.48
N LEU A 286 5.95 0.55 -13.26
CA LEU A 286 7.26 1.16 -13.04
C LEU A 286 8.34 0.22 -13.61
N SER A 287 9.31 0.81 -14.31
CA SER A 287 10.40 0.06 -14.93
C SER A 287 11.47 -0.32 -13.91
N GLY A 288 11.77 0.57 -12.96
CA GLY A 288 12.65 0.34 -11.83
C GLY A 288 11.91 -0.02 -10.54
N ALA A 289 12.67 -0.54 -9.58
CA ALA A 289 12.15 -0.90 -8.27
C ALA A 289 12.09 0.33 -7.33
N LEU A 290 11.08 0.37 -6.48
CA LEU A 290 11.00 1.29 -5.36
C LEU A 290 11.99 0.83 -4.28
N THR A 291 13.15 1.48 -4.23
CA THR A 291 14.27 1.09 -3.36
C THR A 291 14.47 2.12 -2.27
N PHE A 292 14.42 1.68 -1.01
CA PHE A 292 14.65 2.53 0.15
C PHE A 292 16.06 2.37 0.71
N SER A 293 16.58 3.46 1.27
CA SER A 293 17.84 3.41 2.02
C SER A 293 17.67 2.60 3.30
N ALA A 294 18.68 1.81 3.68
CA ALA A 294 18.66 1.01 4.90
C ALA A 294 18.28 1.84 6.13
N GLY A 295 17.26 1.39 6.88
CA GLY A 295 16.77 2.05 8.09
C GLY A 295 15.88 3.28 7.87
N ASN A 296 15.69 3.75 6.63
CA ASN A 296 14.76 4.85 6.30
C ASN A 296 13.75 4.39 5.24
N ASN A 297 13.10 3.27 5.53
CA ASN A 297 12.13 2.60 4.67
C ASN A 297 10.70 2.63 5.25
N THR A 298 10.47 3.48 6.25
CA THR A 298 9.13 3.74 6.77
C THR A 298 8.47 4.83 5.93
N VAL A 299 7.29 4.54 5.39
CA VAL A 299 6.43 5.51 4.69
C VAL A 299 5.19 5.73 5.56
N ASN A 300 4.66 6.95 5.61
CA ASN A 300 3.37 7.17 6.23
C ASN A 300 2.26 6.48 5.41
N ASN A 301 1.85 7.06 4.29
CA ASN A 301 0.91 6.41 3.38
C ASN A 301 1.60 6.02 2.07
N LEU A 302 1.37 4.80 1.62
CA LEU A 302 1.72 4.37 0.27
C LEU A 302 0.43 4.18 -0.54
N MET A 303 0.25 4.99 -1.58
CA MET A 303 -0.83 4.81 -2.55
C MET A 303 -0.27 4.27 -3.87
N ILE A 304 -0.86 3.20 -4.37
CA ILE A 304 -0.62 2.66 -5.71
C ILE A 304 -1.93 2.69 -6.48
N ASN A 305 -1.91 3.38 -7.61
CA ASN A 305 -3.04 3.60 -8.47
C ASN A 305 -2.60 3.59 -9.93
N PHE A 306 -2.55 2.39 -10.52
CA PHE A 306 -2.22 2.25 -11.93
C PHE A 306 -3.43 2.42 -12.85
N GLY A 307 -3.18 2.71 -14.13
CA GLY A 307 -4.21 2.76 -15.16
C GLY A 307 -4.87 1.42 -15.50
N SER A 308 -4.32 0.31 -15.01
CA SER A 308 -4.84 -1.05 -15.21
C SER A 308 -4.40 -1.99 -14.08
N THR A 309 -5.05 -3.15 -13.96
CA THR A 309 -4.70 -4.19 -12.98
C THR A 309 -3.35 -4.86 -13.26
N SER A 310 -2.81 -4.74 -14.48
CA SER A 310 -1.47 -5.24 -14.84
C SER A 310 -0.35 -4.25 -14.51
N GLY A 311 -0.67 -3.04 -14.06
CA GLY A 311 0.32 -2.11 -13.53
C GLY A 311 1.02 -2.71 -12.31
N ASN A 312 2.33 -2.48 -12.21
CA ASN A 312 3.17 -3.10 -11.19
C ASN A 312 4.25 -2.15 -10.68
N VAL A 313 4.54 -2.25 -9.39
CA VAL A 313 5.76 -1.72 -8.76
C VAL A 313 6.45 -2.86 -8.00
N ASN A 314 7.73 -3.05 -8.25
CA ASN A 314 8.58 -3.94 -7.45
C ASN A 314 9.19 -3.16 -6.28
N LEU A 315 9.28 -3.79 -5.12
CA LEU A 315 10.18 -3.34 -4.06
C LEU A 315 11.62 -3.74 -4.38
N GLY A 316 12.56 -2.83 -4.15
CA GLY A 316 14.00 -3.10 -4.22
C GLY A 316 14.66 -3.24 -2.83
N SER A 317 13.88 -3.05 -1.77
CA SER A 317 14.26 -3.19 -0.37
C SER A 317 13.01 -3.40 0.49
N ASP A 318 13.18 -3.77 1.76
CA ASP A 318 12.07 -3.85 2.72
C ASP A 318 11.27 -2.53 2.79
N LEU A 319 9.97 -2.63 3.07
CA LEU A 319 9.06 -1.50 3.26
C LEU A 319 8.35 -1.63 4.61
N GLN A 320 8.27 -0.52 5.35
CA GLN A 320 7.38 -0.37 6.49
C GLN A 320 6.31 0.69 6.22
N VAL A 321 5.05 0.34 6.45
CA VAL A 321 3.90 1.26 6.35
C VAL A 321 3.50 1.69 7.75
N ASN A 322 3.62 2.98 8.04
CA ASN A 322 3.20 3.55 9.32
C ASN A 322 1.72 3.96 9.34
N GLY A 323 1.20 4.49 8.25
CA GLY A 323 -0.20 4.87 8.05
C GLY A 323 -0.90 3.83 7.19
N THR A 324 -1.43 4.22 6.03
CA THR A 324 -2.27 3.36 5.21
C THR A 324 -1.57 2.91 3.92
N LEU A 325 -1.62 1.60 3.65
CA LEU A 325 -1.37 1.03 2.33
C LEU A 325 -2.67 1.06 1.52
N THR A 326 -2.67 1.79 0.41
CA THR A 326 -3.81 1.90 -0.51
C THR A 326 -3.44 1.32 -1.87
N LEU A 327 -4.06 0.20 -2.23
CA LEU A 327 -3.89 -0.46 -3.52
C LEU A 327 -5.16 -0.28 -4.36
N ASN A 328 -5.32 0.89 -4.97
CA ASN A 328 -6.50 1.22 -5.78
C ASN A 328 -6.58 0.30 -7.00
N MET A 329 -5.48 0.19 -7.75
CA MET A 329 -5.38 -0.66 -8.94
C MET A 329 -3.92 -1.02 -9.22
N GLY A 330 -3.70 -2.26 -9.67
CA GLY A 330 -2.37 -2.81 -9.99
C GLY A 330 -1.80 -3.69 -8.89
N THR A 331 -0.48 -3.87 -8.91
CA THR A 331 0.24 -4.82 -8.06
C THR A 331 1.42 -4.18 -7.32
N LEU A 332 1.59 -4.54 -6.06
CA LEU A 332 2.81 -4.32 -5.28
C LEU A 332 3.55 -5.66 -5.19
N THR A 333 4.66 -5.79 -5.91
CA THR A 333 5.50 -6.99 -5.89
C THR A 333 6.61 -6.85 -4.86
N LEU A 334 6.67 -7.76 -3.89
CA LEU A 334 7.65 -7.70 -2.79
C LEU A 334 9.07 -8.09 -3.22
N ASP A 335 9.20 -8.95 -4.23
CA ASP A 335 10.49 -9.34 -4.84
C ASP A 335 11.56 -9.82 -3.83
N ASN A 336 11.16 -10.64 -2.86
CA ASN A 336 11.99 -11.14 -1.74
C ASN A 336 12.38 -10.07 -0.70
N ASN A 337 11.65 -8.97 -0.64
CA ASN A 337 11.77 -7.97 0.42
C ASN A 337 10.57 -8.05 1.36
N ASN A 338 10.75 -7.61 2.59
CA ASN A 338 9.72 -7.70 3.61
C ASN A 338 8.74 -6.53 3.56
N LEU A 339 7.48 -6.81 3.87
CA LEU A 339 6.45 -5.80 4.10
C LEU A 339 6.06 -5.81 5.58
N SER A 340 6.19 -4.67 6.25
CA SER A 340 5.76 -4.54 7.64
C SER A 340 4.78 -3.39 7.85
N PHE A 341 3.87 -3.56 8.80
CA PHE A 341 2.95 -2.51 9.24
C PHE A 341 3.31 -2.11 10.67
N ALA A 342 3.54 -0.81 10.89
CA ALA A 342 3.80 -0.26 12.22
C ALA A 342 2.50 -0.06 13.02
N VAL A 343 2.62 0.54 14.21
CA VAL A 343 1.52 0.64 15.20
C VAL A 343 0.28 1.38 14.73
N ASN A 344 0.41 2.29 13.75
CA ASN A 344 -0.72 2.98 13.12
C ASN A 344 -1.06 2.41 11.72
N GLY A 345 -0.40 1.31 11.35
CA GLY A 345 -0.48 0.69 10.03
C GLY A 345 -1.87 0.16 9.72
N ASP A 346 -2.34 0.39 8.51
CA ASP A 346 -3.65 -0.04 8.01
C ASP A 346 -3.59 -0.37 6.51
N VAL A 347 -4.62 -1.05 6.01
CA VAL A 347 -4.91 -1.24 4.59
C VAL A 347 -6.24 -0.58 4.28
N ALA A 348 -6.31 0.23 3.22
CA ALA A 348 -7.54 0.91 2.84
C ALA A 348 -8.66 -0.08 2.44
N ALA A 349 -9.92 0.22 2.79
CA ALA A 349 -11.08 -0.59 2.39
C ALA A 349 -11.37 -0.53 0.88
N SER A 350 -10.99 0.57 0.22
CA SER A 350 -11.18 0.76 -1.21
C SER A 350 -10.01 0.20 -2.02
N GLY A 351 -10.30 -0.13 -3.27
CA GLY A 351 -9.31 -0.60 -4.23
C GLY A 351 -9.41 -2.10 -4.54
N THR A 352 -8.88 -2.47 -5.69
CA THR A 352 -8.84 -3.85 -6.19
C THR A 352 -7.42 -4.32 -6.50
N GLY A 353 -6.40 -3.52 -6.14
CA GLY A 353 -5.01 -3.91 -6.29
C GLY A 353 -4.63 -5.06 -5.35
N SER A 354 -3.50 -5.70 -5.65
CA SER A 354 -3.03 -6.89 -4.93
C SER A 354 -1.53 -6.83 -4.65
N ILE A 355 -1.07 -7.71 -3.76
CA ILE A 355 0.32 -7.95 -3.43
C ILE A 355 0.77 -9.21 -4.18
N VAL A 356 2.01 -9.21 -4.68
CA VAL A 356 2.69 -10.40 -5.18
C VAL A 356 3.86 -10.69 -4.26
N SER A 357 3.85 -11.87 -3.64
CA SER A 357 4.89 -12.32 -2.71
C SER A 357 5.37 -13.72 -3.03
N THR A 358 6.54 -14.07 -2.49
CA THR A 358 7.12 -15.42 -2.54
C THR A 358 7.54 -15.84 -1.13
N ALA A 359 7.97 -17.10 -0.98
CA ALA A 359 8.59 -17.60 0.25
C ALA A 359 9.84 -16.82 0.71
N GLY A 360 10.41 -15.95 -0.14
CA GLY A 360 11.53 -15.08 0.23
C GLY A 360 11.11 -13.76 0.87
N SER A 361 9.81 -13.48 1.02
CA SER A 361 9.28 -12.24 1.61
C SER A 361 8.47 -12.55 2.85
N ASP A 362 8.77 -11.88 3.96
CA ASP A 362 7.98 -11.96 5.18
C ASP A 362 6.97 -10.81 5.25
N ILE A 363 5.84 -11.06 5.92
CA ILE A 363 4.87 -10.02 6.25
C ILE A 363 4.68 -9.96 7.76
N SER A 364 4.91 -8.78 8.34
CA SER A 364 4.76 -8.54 9.78
C SER A 364 3.76 -7.43 10.06
N ILE A 365 2.76 -7.72 10.88
CA ILE A 365 1.71 -6.76 11.22
C ILE A 365 1.79 -6.45 12.70
N THR A 366 2.21 -5.22 13.02
CA THR A 366 2.27 -4.70 14.39
C THR A 366 1.38 -3.46 14.51
N SER A 367 0.05 -3.61 14.40
CA SER A 367 -0.91 -2.49 14.39
C SER A 367 -1.83 -2.49 15.62
N ASN A 368 -2.22 -1.32 16.14
CA ASN A 368 -3.06 -1.22 17.33
C ASN A 368 -4.56 -1.50 17.08
N GLY A 369 -5.01 -1.48 15.83
CA GLY A 369 -6.42 -1.63 15.46
C GLY A 369 -6.63 -2.60 14.32
N SER A 370 -7.88 -3.05 14.12
CA SER A 370 -8.23 -3.86 12.95
C SER A 370 -7.91 -3.13 11.66
N PHE A 371 -7.50 -3.88 10.64
CA PHE A 371 -7.40 -3.32 9.31
C PHE A 371 -8.79 -2.96 8.77
N THR A 372 -8.90 -1.77 8.20
CA THR A 372 -10.13 -1.26 7.59
C THR A 372 -10.46 -2.05 6.32
N GLY A 373 -9.43 -2.42 5.55
CA GLY A 373 -9.51 -3.22 4.34
C GLY A 373 -8.97 -4.63 4.49
N ALA A 374 -8.89 -5.34 3.36
CA ALA A 374 -8.38 -6.69 3.28
C ALA A 374 -7.06 -6.73 2.51
N ILE A 375 -6.12 -7.55 2.99
CA ILE A 375 -4.89 -7.87 2.26
C ILE A 375 -5.25 -8.85 1.14
N ARG A 376 -4.93 -8.50 -0.10
CA ARG A 376 -5.20 -9.31 -1.28
C ARG A 376 -3.90 -9.68 -1.96
N PHE A 377 -3.75 -10.95 -2.32
CA PHE A 377 -2.63 -11.47 -3.07
C PHE A 377 -3.05 -11.83 -4.49
N SER A 378 -2.11 -11.75 -5.42
CA SER A 378 -2.28 -12.30 -6.76
C SER A 378 -2.30 -13.83 -6.70
N GLY A 379 -3.14 -14.48 -7.49
CA GLY A 379 -3.20 -15.95 -7.56
C GLY A 379 -1.91 -16.62 -8.05
N THR A 380 -0.96 -15.87 -8.63
CA THR A 380 0.36 -16.39 -9.04
C THR A 380 1.49 -16.02 -8.05
N GLY A 381 1.19 -15.33 -6.96
CA GLY A 381 2.17 -14.86 -5.98
C GLY A 381 1.51 -14.59 -4.63
N ASN A 382 1.00 -15.65 -4.03
CA ASN A 382 0.30 -15.65 -2.74
C ASN A 382 1.02 -16.51 -1.69
N THR A 383 2.34 -16.62 -1.79
CA THR A 383 3.16 -17.30 -0.77
C THR A 383 3.98 -16.26 -0.01
N VAL A 384 4.09 -16.40 1.31
CA VAL A 384 5.02 -15.64 2.16
C VAL A 384 5.97 -16.59 2.87
N GLY A 385 7.12 -16.09 3.31
CA GLY A 385 8.01 -16.77 4.25
C GLY A 385 7.29 -16.95 5.58
N ASP A 386 7.42 -15.95 6.44
CA ASP A 386 6.71 -15.85 7.70
C ASP A 386 5.56 -14.83 7.62
N LEU A 387 4.46 -15.13 8.32
CA LEU A 387 3.37 -14.19 8.59
C LEU A 387 3.29 -13.97 10.10
N THR A 388 3.62 -12.75 10.55
CA THR A 388 3.51 -12.36 11.97
C THR A 388 2.28 -11.50 12.20
N ILE A 389 1.46 -11.89 13.16
CA ILE A 389 0.26 -11.17 13.60
C ILE A 389 0.44 -10.75 15.06
N ASN A 390 0.70 -9.47 15.26
CA ASN A 390 0.89 -8.86 16.57
C ASN A 390 0.07 -7.57 16.68
N MET A 391 -1.24 -7.74 16.83
CA MET A 391 -2.16 -6.62 16.97
C MET A 391 -2.13 -6.07 18.40
N GLY A 392 -2.22 -4.75 18.58
CA GLY A 392 -2.26 -4.09 19.89
C GLY A 392 -3.56 -4.28 20.68
N SER A 393 -4.52 -5.06 20.15
CA SER A 393 -5.77 -5.43 20.81
C SER A 393 -6.16 -6.88 20.48
N ASN A 394 -6.71 -7.56 21.49
CA ASN A 394 -7.17 -8.95 21.39
C ASN A 394 -8.43 -9.12 20.52
N THR A 395 -9.10 -8.02 20.19
CA THR A 395 -10.28 -8.00 19.30
C THR A 395 -9.95 -7.46 17.92
N ALA A 396 -8.71 -7.01 17.70
CA ALA A 396 -8.29 -6.49 16.41
C ALA A 396 -8.05 -7.63 15.43
N MET A 397 -8.34 -7.38 14.15
CA MET A 397 -8.28 -8.40 13.12
C MET A 397 -7.67 -7.87 11.81
N VAL A 398 -7.04 -8.78 11.08
CA VAL A 398 -6.61 -8.59 9.69
C VAL A 398 -7.52 -9.42 8.82
N ASN A 399 -8.06 -8.84 7.75
CA ASN A 399 -8.88 -9.58 6.78
C ASN A 399 -8.02 -10.03 5.60
N LEU A 400 -8.11 -11.30 5.22
CA LEU A 400 -7.61 -11.78 3.94
C LEU A 400 -8.71 -11.62 2.88
N GLY A 401 -8.34 -11.04 1.74
CA GLY A 401 -9.22 -10.87 0.59
C GLY A 401 -8.91 -11.83 -0.56
N SER A 402 -8.01 -12.79 -0.35
CA SER A 402 -7.64 -13.88 -1.25
C SER A 402 -7.00 -15.02 -0.46
N ASP A 403 -6.76 -16.16 -1.10
CA ASP A 403 -5.97 -17.26 -0.51
C ASP A 403 -4.53 -16.81 -0.22
N LEU A 404 -3.94 -17.38 0.83
CA LEU A 404 -2.55 -17.15 1.24
C LEU A 404 -1.89 -18.45 1.68
N GLN A 405 -0.64 -18.66 1.25
CA GLN A 405 0.22 -19.71 1.75
C GLN A 405 1.36 -19.13 2.60
N VAL A 406 1.55 -19.66 3.80
CA VAL A 406 2.71 -19.38 4.66
C VAL A 406 3.68 -20.56 4.56
N SER A 407 4.89 -20.31 4.07
CA SER A 407 5.89 -21.36 3.83
C SER A 407 6.77 -21.66 5.04
N GLY A 408 6.98 -20.65 5.89
CA GLY A 408 7.62 -20.71 7.20
C GLY A 408 6.59 -20.71 8.32
N THR A 409 6.62 -19.70 9.18
CA THR A 409 5.82 -19.64 10.40
C THR A 409 4.65 -18.66 10.28
N LEU A 410 3.45 -19.13 10.60
CA LEU A 410 2.35 -18.26 11.02
C LEU A 410 2.51 -18.01 12.52
N ASP A 411 2.95 -16.82 12.90
CA ASP A 411 3.11 -16.40 14.29
C ASP A 411 1.89 -15.60 14.77
N LEU A 412 1.06 -16.23 15.60
CA LEU A 412 -0.13 -15.66 16.21
C LEU A 412 0.19 -15.15 17.62
N THR A 413 0.80 -13.97 17.70
CA THR A 413 1.16 -13.32 18.97
C THR A 413 -0.03 -12.62 19.63
N SER A 414 -0.81 -11.84 18.86
CA SER A 414 -1.98 -11.10 19.34
C SER A 414 -2.88 -10.68 18.19
N GLY A 415 -4.20 -10.72 18.36
CA GLY A 415 -5.21 -10.41 17.35
C GLY A 415 -5.47 -11.54 16.35
N MET A 416 -6.47 -11.34 15.50
CA MET A 416 -7.04 -12.42 14.68
C MET A 416 -6.74 -12.25 13.19
N VAL A 417 -6.70 -13.36 12.46
CA VAL A 417 -6.70 -13.38 10.99
C VAL A 417 -8.05 -13.90 10.52
N ASN A 418 -8.85 -13.07 9.87
CA ASN A 418 -10.11 -13.48 9.27
C ASN A 418 -9.90 -13.85 7.81
N VAL A 419 -10.11 -15.12 7.50
CA VAL A 419 -9.91 -15.63 6.13
C VAL A 419 -11.14 -15.41 5.24
N GLY A 420 -12.30 -15.06 5.81
CA GLY A 420 -13.53 -14.95 5.03
C GLY A 420 -13.81 -16.26 4.30
N THR A 421 -14.00 -16.22 2.98
CA THR A 421 -14.20 -17.40 2.12
C THR A 421 -12.89 -17.99 1.56
N ASN A 422 -11.73 -17.48 1.99
CA ASN A 422 -10.42 -17.84 1.43
C ASN A 422 -9.71 -18.89 2.29
N ASP A 423 -8.67 -19.51 1.73
CA ASP A 423 -7.83 -20.45 2.43
C ASP A 423 -6.53 -19.81 2.92
N LEU A 424 -6.24 -19.98 4.22
CA LEU A 424 -4.91 -19.77 4.80
C LEU A 424 -4.24 -21.14 4.92
N SER A 425 -3.21 -21.38 4.13
CA SER A 425 -2.48 -22.65 4.11
C SER A 425 -1.09 -22.52 4.69
N ILE A 426 -0.66 -23.53 5.46
CA ILE A 426 0.70 -23.67 5.96
C ILE A 426 1.38 -24.77 5.14
N ALA A 427 2.51 -24.45 4.51
CA ALA A 427 3.27 -25.42 3.72
C ALA A 427 3.79 -26.57 4.61
N ALA A 428 4.19 -27.69 4.02
CA ALA A 428 4.63 -28.87 4.76
C ALA A 428 5.87 -28.66 5.66
N SER A 429 6.72 -27.69 5.33
CA SER A 429 7.86 -27.27 6.17
C SER A 429 7.52 -26.16 7.17
N GLY A 430 6.32 -25.58 7.03
CA GLY A 430 5.87 -24.46 7.83
C GLY A 430 5.30 -24.91 9.17
N ASN A 431 5.01 -23.94 10.04
CA ASN A 431 4.46 -24.17 11.36
C ASN A 431 3.49 -23.06 11.77
N VAL A 432 2.60 -23.36 12.71
CA VAL A 432 1.84 -22.35 13.44
C VAL A 432 2.44 -22.20 14.83
N SER A 433 2.78 -20.97 15.21
CA SER A 433 3.28 -20.62 16.54
C SER A 433 2.30 -19.69 17.24
N GLY A 434 2.29 -19.72 18.58
CA GLY A 434 1.32 -19.00 19.38
C GLY A 434 -0.07 -19.65 19.33
N GLY A 435 -1.11 -18.82 19.25
CA GLY A 435 -2.50 -19.30 19.34
C GLY A 435 -3.09 -19.16 20.74
N SER A 436 -4.21 -18.45 20.85
CA SER A 436 -4.94 -18.26 22.10
C SER A 436 -6.35 -17.73 21.83
N MET A 437 -7.16 -17.56 22.87
CA MET A 437 -8.46 -16.86 22.77
C MET A 437 -8.36 -15.41 22.26
N ASN A 438 -7.15 -14.84 22.26
CA ASN A 438 -6.88 -13.47 21.80
C ASN A 438 -6.10 -13.45 20.48
N SER A 439 -5.73 -14.61 19.93
CA SER A 439 -4.86 -14.71 18.77
C SER A 439 -5.11 -16.00 18.00
N PHE A 440 -5.95 -15.95 16.96
CA PHE A 440 -6.36 -17.14 16.21
C PHE A 440 -6.85 -16.78 14.81
N VAL A 441 -7.08 -17.80 13.99
CA VAL A 441 -7.63 -17.67 12.64
C VAL A 441 -9.16 -17.79 12.71
N ILE A 442 -9.87 -16.72 12.35
CA ILE A 442 -11.31 -16.76 12.16
C ILE A 442 -11.61 -17.38 10.81
N THR A 443 -12.35 -18.47 10.82
CA THR A 443 -12.86 -19.16 9.63
C THR A 443 -14.36 -18.91 9.47
N SER A 444 -14.87 -18.84 8.24
CA SER A 444 -16.32 -18.69 7.97
C SER A 444 -16.64 -19.05 6.52
N ASN A 445 -17.91 -19.33 6.18
CA ASN A 445 -18.39 -19.35 4.77
C ASN A 445 -17.55 -20.19 3.78
N GLY A 446 -16.88 -21.26 4.24
CA GLY A 446 -16.03 -22.14 3.44
C GLY A 446 -14.53 -21.84 3.45
N GLY A 447 -14.07 -20.73 4.04
CA GLY A 447 -12.64 -20.45 4.21
C GLY A 447 -12.02 -21.27 5.34
N THR A 448 -10.78 -21.75 5.14
CA THR A 448 -10.16 -22.74 6.04
C THR A 448 -8.76 -22.34 6.52
N LEU A 449 -8.34 -22.91 7.65
CA LEU A 449 -6.92 -23.10 7.95
C LEU A 449 -6.52 -24.49 7.46
N THR A 450 -5.58 -24.55 6.51
CA THR A 450 -5.10 -25.80 5.92
C THR A 450 -3.66 -26.06 6.32
N MET A 451 -3.36 -27.28 6.77
CA MET A 451 -1.99 -27.70 7.11
C MET A 451 -1.71 -29.10 6.57
N ASN A 452 -0.46 -29.36 6.21
CA ASN A 452 -0.02 -30.69 5.82
C ASN A 452 0.08 -31.60 7.07
N LEU A 453 -0.58 -32.76 7.03
CA LEU A 453 -0.56 -33.74 8.09
C LEU A 453 0.08 -35.04 7.58
N MET A 454 1.23 -35.40 8.17
CA MET A 454 1.95 -36.64 7.85
C MET A 454 1.48 -37.80 8.74
N ALA A 455 1.60 -39.04 8.25
CA ALA A 455 1.29 -40.24 9.03
C ALA A 455 2.11 -40.29 10.33
N GLY A 456 1.43 -40.51 11.47
CA GLY A 456 2.04 -40.44 12.80
C GLY A 456 2.27 -39.00 13.32
N GLY A 457 1.91 -37.98 12.54
CA GLY A 457 2.02 -36.57 12.92
C GLY A 457 0.76 -36.04 13.60
N SER A 458 0.87 -34.84 14.19
CA SER A 458 -0.21 -34.14 14.87
C SER A 458 -0.09 -32.63 14.65
N ASN A 459 -1.19 -31.99 14.30
CA ASN A 459 -1.28 -30.54 14.09
C ASN A 459 -2.37 -29.93 14.97
N THR A 460 -2.09 -28.76 15.55
CA THR A 460 -3.08 -27.94 16.27
C THR A 460 -3.57 -26.80 15.38
N TYR A 461 -4.86 -26.82 15.04
CA TYR A 461 -5.52 -25.79 14.26
C TYR A 461 -6.00 -24.68 15.19
N GLN A 462 -5.31 -23.53 15.14
CA GLN A 462 -5.65 -22.34 15.91
C GLN A 462 -6.80 -21.57 15.28
N VAL A 463 -7.99 -22.19 15.25
CA VAL A 463 -9.18 -21.68 14.57
C VAL A 463 -10.28 -21.24 15.53
N GLY A 464 -11.22 -20.45 15.02
CA GLY A 464 -12.41 -20.03 15.74
C GLY A 464 -13.39 -19.27 14.86
N THR A 465 -14.41 -18.71 15.51
CA THR A 465 -15.42 -17.82 14.94
C THR A 465 -15.14 -16.38 15.37
N MET A 466 -15.97 -15.44 14.93
CA MET A 466 -15.89 -14.05 15.42
C MET A 466 -16.10 -13.93 16.94
N LEU A 467 -16.78 -14.91 17.53
CA LEU A 467 -17.15 -14.89 18.96
C LEU A 467 -16.25 -15.77 19.81
N HIS A 468 -15.78 -16.90 19.27
CA HIS A 468 -15.17 -17.96 20.06
C HIS A 468 -13.92 -18.53 19.41
N TYR A 469 -12.88 -18.71 20.21
CA TYR A 469 -11.73 -19.53 19.85
C TYR A 469 -12.05 -21.00 20.14
N ALA A 470 -11.91 -21.86 19.13
CA ALA A 470 -12.38 -23.24 19.15
C ALA A 470 -11.35 -24.16 18.46
N PRO A 471 -10.13 -24.31 19.04
CA PRO A 471 -9.07 -25.04 18.39
C PRO A 471 -9.38 -26.53 18.30
N ALA A 472 -8.76 -27.18 17.32
CA ALA A 472 -8.83 -28.63 17.13
C ALA A 472 -7.42 -29.20 16.95
N VAL A 473 -7.15 -30.33 17.58
CA VAL A 473 -5.95 -31.13 17.27
C VAL A 473 -6.36 -32.30 16.39
N VAL A 474 -5.65 -32.46 15.28
CA VAL A 474 -5.84 -33.59 14.36
C VAL A 474 -4.55 -34.39 14.35
N THR A 475 -4.64 -35.64 14.78
CA THR A 475 -3.51 -36.57 14.80
C THR A 475 -3.76 -37.66 13.78
N ALA A 476 -2.81 -37.90 12.88
CA ALA A 476 -2.87 -39.01 11.95
C ALA A 476 -2.20 -40.23 12.59
N ASN A 477 -2.95 -41.32 12.75
CA ASN A 477 -2.41 -42.56 13.31
C ASN A 477 -1.28 -43.13 12.46
N THR A 478 -0.43 -43.96 13.07
CA THR A 478 0.66 -44.63 12.33
C THR A 478 0.05 -45.50 11.23
N GLY A 479 0.36 -45.19 9.97
CA GLY A 479 -0.20 -45.88 8.80
C GLY A 479 -1.40 -45.20 8.15
N SER A 480 -1.91 -44.10 8.72
CA SER A 480 -2.89 -43.24 8.04
C SER A 480 -2.30 -42.62 6.77
N ALA A 481 -3.15 -42.31 5.80
CA ALA A 481 -2.76 -41.52 4.64
C ALA A 481 -2.26 -40.12 5.08
N SER A 482 -1.22 -39.63 4.40
CA SER A 482 -0.71 -38.27 4.56
C SER A 482 -1.33 -37.34 3.52
N GLY A 483 -1.54 -36.09 3.87
CA GLY A 483 -2.13 -35.10 2.98
C GLY A 483 -2.46 -33.80 3.69
N ASP A 484 -3.01 -32.86 2.94
CA ASP A 484 -3.48 -31.62 3.53
C ASP A 484 -4.80 -31.86 4.24
N VAL A 485 -4.92 -31.30 5.44
CA VAL A 485 -6.13 -31.31 6.24
C VAL A 485 -6.55 -29.87 6.47
N SER A 486 -7.79 -29.57 6.12
CA SER A 486 -8.40 -28.25 6.22
C SER A 486 -9.42 -28.26 7.35
N VAL A 487 -9.38 -27.24 8.21
CA VAL A 487 -10.33 -27.06 9.32
C VAL A 487 -10.99 -25.70 9.20
N MET A 488 -12.32 -25.70 9.26
CA MET A 488 -13.18 -24.54 9.46
C MET A 488 -14.05 -24.79 10.69
N VAL A 489 -14.29 -23.74 11.47
CA VAL A 489 -15.28 -23.73 12.54
C VAL A 489 -16.37 -22.73 12.21
N ASP A 490 -17.62 -23.13 12.42
CA ASP A 490 -18.77 -22.24 12.44
C ASP A 490 -19.39 -22.21 13.84
N ASP A 491 -20.03 -21.10 14.20
CA ASP A 491 -20.92 -21.07 15.35
C ASP A 491 -22.25 -21.72 14.96
N SER A 492 -22.97 -22.29 15.91
CA SER A 492 -24.15 -23.12 15.67
C SER A 492 -23.90 -24.57 15.22
N VAL A 493 -24.84 -25.44 15.60
CA VAL A 493 -24.89 -26.86 15.23
C VAL A 493 -26.16 -27.09 14.43
N TYR A 494 -26.04 -27.43 13.15
CA TYR A 494 -27.20 -27.59 12.27
C TYR A 494 -27.67 -29.04 12.15
N ALA A 495 -28.99 -29.25 12.05
CA ALA A 495 -29.61 -30.58 11.96
C ALA A 495 -29.11 -31.43 10.79
N ASN A 496 -28.72 -30.81 9.67
CA ASN A 496 -28.16 -31.48 8.50
C ASN A 496 -26.66 -31.20 8.32
N GLY A 497 -25.91 -31.13 9.42
CA GLY A 497 -24.47 -30.89 9.44
C GLY A 497 -24.08 -29.42 9.24
N ASN A 498 -24.56 -28.79 8.15
CA ASN A 498 -24.30 -27.37 7.83
C ASN A 498 -25.57 -26.56 7.52
N THR A 499 -26.74 -27.20 7.55
CA THR A 499 -28.00 -26.57 7.14
C THR A 499 -29.18 -27.12 7.93
N GLY A 500 -30.32 -26.47 7.84
CA GLY A 500 -31.56 -26.89 8.49
C GLY A 500 -31.80 -26.15 9.80
N MET A 501 -32.49 -26.80 10.74
CA MET A 501 -32.76 -26.22 12.06
C MET A 501 -31.44 -26.04 12.82
N ASN A 502 -31.27 -24.89 13.46
CA ASN A 502 -30.20 -24.68 14.41
C ASN A 502 -30.52 -25.43 15.70
N LEU A 503 -29.74 -26.47 15.98
CA LEU A 503 -29.86 -27.28 17.18
C LEU A 503 -29.28 -26.57 18.41
N SER A 504 -28.31 -25.66 18.24
CA SER A 504 -27.75 -24.86 19.34
C SER A 504 -28.80 -24.04 20.08
N ASP A 505 -29.90 -23.68 19.43
CA ASP A 505 -31.01 -22.92 20.06
C ASP A 505 -31.80 -23.74 21.08
N MET A 506 -31.72 -25.08 21.02
CA MET A 506 -32.64 -25.97 21.75
C MET A 506 -31.95 -27.13 22.46
N HIS A 507 -30.69 -27.42 22.12
CA HIS A 507 -29.97 -28.61 22.56
C HIS A 507 -28.76 -28.28 23.41
N SER A 508 -28.49 -29.19 24.33
CA SER A 508 -27.34 -29.15 25.23
C SER A 508 -26.07 -29.45 24.42
N VAL A 509 -25.41 -28.45 23.85
CA VAL A 509 -24.23 -28.62 22.96
C VAL A 509 -23.18 -27.54 23.22
N VAL A 510 -21.98 -27.77 22.71
CA VAL A 510 -20.99 -26.71 22.50
C VAL A 510 -21.35 -25.94 21.23
N ASP A 511 -21.30 -24.62 21.28
CA ASP A 511 -21.62 -23.71 20.17
C ASP A 511 -20.51 -23.65 19.11
N ALA A 512 -20.19 -24.81 18.54
CA ALA A 512 -19.21 -24.96 17.48
C ALA A 512 -19.48 -26.21 16.63
N THR A 513 -19.31 -26.04 15.32
CA THR A 513 -19.22 -27.14 14.36
C THR A 513 -17.88 -27.08 13.63
N TRP A 514 -17.07 -28.13 13.76
CA TRP A 514 -15.81 -28.29 13.05
C TRP A 514 -16.04 -29.02 11.73
N PHE A 515 -15.81 -28.32 10.64
CA PHE A 515 -15.79 -28.85 9.28
C PHE A 515 -14.35 -29.23 8.95
N ILE A 516 -14.09 -30.54 8.92
CA ILE A 516 -12.78 -31.08 8.62
C ILE A 516 -12.85 -31.75 7.25
N SER A 517 -11.86 -31.50 6.41
CA SER A 517 -11.70 -32.16 5.12
C SER A 517 -10.23 -32.51 4.89
N SER A 518 -9.96 -33.40 3.93
CA SER A 518 -8.59 -33.75 3.56
C SER A 518 -8.48 -34.03 2.07
N THR A 519 -7.30 -33.77 1.51
CA THR A 519 -6.94 -34.19 0.15
C THR A 519 -6.68 -35.70 0.06
N ALA A 520 -6.41 -36.37 1.18
CA ALA A 520 -6.34 -37.83 1.25
C ALA A 520 -7.75 -38.43 1.21
N SER A 521 -8.08 -39.14 0.13
CA SER A 521 -9.44 -39.64 -0.13
C SER A 521 -9.71 -41.07 0.37
N THR A 522 -8.68 -41.83 0.74
CA THR A 522 -8.81 -43.20 1.30
C THR A 522 -7.69 -43.48 2.30
N GLY A 523 -7.93 -44.42 3.23
CA GLY A 523 -6.91 -44.83 4.21
C GLY A 523 -6.67 -43.80 5.33
N LEU A 524 -7.63 -42.92 5.60
CA LEU A 524 -7.59 -42.03 6.76
C LEU A 524 -7.85 -42.83 8.04
N ASP A 525 -7.05 -42.53 9.05
CA ASP A 525 -7.23 -42.97 10.43
C ASP A 525 -6.75 -41.82 11.33
N LEU A 526 -7.68 -40.95 11.71
CA LEU A 526 -7.39 -39.73 12.46
C LEU A 526 -7.97 -39.79 13.87
N ASP A 527 -7.23 -39.28 14.85
CA ASP A 527 -7.74 -38.97 16.17
C ASP A 527 -8.00 -37.47 16.25
N LEU A 528 -9.20 -37.11 16.71
CA LEU A 528 -9.64 -35.72 16.84
C LEU A 528 -9.74 -35.33 18.31
N GLU A 529 -9.20 -34.17 18.65
CA GLU A 529 -9.36 -33.53 19.94
C GLU A 529 -9.97 -32.14 19.72
N MET A 530 -11.18 -31.93 20.24
CA MET A 530 -11.87 -30.65 20.13
C MET A 530 -11.75 -29.87 21.42
N MET A 531 -11.59 -28.56 21.32
CA MET A 531 -11.38 -27.71 22.49
C MET A 531 -12.35 -26.53 22.49
N TRP A 532 -12.93 -26.21 23.65
CA TRP A 532 -13.89 -25.12 23.80
C TRP A 532 -13.78 -24.43 25.17
N SER A 533 -14.31 -23.22 25.27
CA SER A 533 -14.40 -22.47 26.53
C SER A 533 -15.78 -22.59 27.17
N ALA A 534 -15.88 -22.36 28.47
CA ALA A 534 -17.13 -22.51 29.24
C ALA A 534 -18.31 -21.67 28.71
N ASN A 535 -18.05 -20.54 28.06
CA ASN A 535 -19.09 -19.68 27.49
C ASN A 535 -19.69 -20.23 26.18
N MET A 536 -19.08 -21.25 25.57
CA MET A 536 -19.62 -21.93 24.40
C MET A 536 -20.62 -23.03 24.77
N GLU A 537 -20.77 -23.33 26.06
CA GLU A 537 -21.64 -24.39 26.54
C GLU A 537 -23.09 -23.90 26.63
N LEU A 538 -23.97 -24.47 25.80
CA LEU A 538 -25.35 -24.04 25.67
C LEU A 538 -26.32 -24.96 26.41
N ASN A 539 -27.47 -24.40 26.80
CA ASN A 539 -28.66 -25.13 27.26
C ASN A 539 -28.43 -26.16 28.39
N GLY A 540 -27.46 -25.91 29.27
CA GLY A 540 -27.17 -26.79 30.41
C GLY A 540 -26.19 -27.92 30.09
N PHE A 541 -25.36 -27.76 29.06
CA PHE A 541 -24.31 -28.71 28.68
C PHE A 541 -23.58 -29.35 29.86
N ASP A 542 -23.63 -30.68 29.91
CA ASP A 542 -22.96 -31.50 30.90
C ASP A 542 -21.60 -31.97 30.37
N ARG A 543 -20.58 -31.14 30.61
CA ARG A 543 -19.20 -31.47 30.26
C ARG A 543 -18.64 -32.71 30.98
N THR A 544 -19.32 -33.25 31.99
CA THR A 544 -18.89 -34.49 32.67
C THR A 544 -19.31 -35.74 31.90
N ASN A 545 -20.23 -35.60 30.93
CA ASN A 545 -20.76 -36.66 30.08
C ASN A 545 -20.81 -36.21 28.61
N ALA A 546 -19.71 -35.65 28.11
CA ALA A 546 -19.59 -35.12 26.75
C ALA A 546 -19.07 -36.19 25.75
N TYR A 547 -19.22 -35.94 24.45
CA TYR A 547 -18.60 -36.70 23.37
C TYR A 547 -18.53 -35.88 22.06
N ILE A 548 -17.58 -36.22 21.17
CA ILE A 548 -17.59 -35.70 19.80
C ILE A 548 -18.63 -36.48 18.98
N SER A 549 -19.61 -35.76 18.43
CA SER A 549 -20.60 -36.26 17.49
C SER A 549 -20.13 -35.99 16.05
N HIS A 550 -20.42 -36.93 15.15
CA HIS A 550 -20.01 -36.93 13.76
C HIS A 550 -21.25 -37.02 12.86
N TYR A 551 -21.39 -36.10 11.89
CA TYR A 551 -22.53 -36.10 10.98
C TYR A 551 -22.32 -37.09 9.83
N THR A 552 -22.87 -38.29 9.93
CA THR A 552 -22.76 -39.32 8.90
C THR A 552 -24.12 -39.90 8.52
N ASN A 553 -24.28 -40.33 7.28
CA ASN A 553 -25.52 -40.96 6.79
C ASN A 553 -26.78 -40.13 7.09
N GLY A 554 -26.67 -38.81 6.99
CA GLY A 554 -27.77 -37.88 7.22
C GLY A 554 -28.10 -37.57 8.68
N ASN A 555 -27.29 -38.03 9.66
CA ASN A 555 -27.57 -37.84 11.08
C ASN A 555 -26.30 -37.59 11.90
N TRP A 556 -26.43 -36.85 13.00
CA TRP A 556 -25.43 -36.80 14.07
C TRP A 556 -25.44 -38.11 14.87
N ASP A 557 -24.26 -38.70 15.06
CA ASP A 557 -24.12 -39.92 15.86
C ASP A 557 -23.89 -39.65 17.35
N ASN A 558 -24.00 -40.71 18.15
CA ASN A 558 -23.70 -40.66 19.58
C ASN A 558 -22.64 -41.73 19.86
N THR A 559 -21.64 -41.38 20.65
CA THR A 559 -20.59 -42.29 21.10
C THR A 559 -20.59 -42.39 22.61
N ALA A 560 -19.64 -43.15 23.18
CA ALA A 560 -19.52 -43.26 24.63
C ALA A 560 -19.14 -41.90 25.21
N ALA A 561 -19.93 -41.44 26.19
CA ALA A 561 -19.66 -40.20 26.89
C ALA A 561 -18.45 -40.32 27.82
N ALA A 562 -17.70 -39.24 27.94
CA ALA A 562 -16.58 -39.08 28.85
C ALA A 562 -16.61 -37.70 29.50
N SER A 563 -15.94 -37.55 30.64
CA SER A 563 -15.73 -36.24 31.23
C SER A 563 -14.69 -35.48 30.43
N ALA A 564 -15.04 -34.26 30.00
CA ALA A 564 -14.10 -33.34 29.39
C ALA A 564 -12.95 -33.05 30.37
N THR A 565 -11.74 -32.96 29.84
CA THR A 565 -10.55 -32.61 30.62
C THR A 565 -10.16 -31.16 30.38
N THR A 566 -9.35 -30.58 31.26
CA THR A 566 -8.84 -29.22 31.07
C THR A 566 -7.56 -29.28 30.25
N ALA A 567 -7.56 -28.60 29.11
CA ALA A 567 -6.40 -28.41 28.27
C ALA A 567 -5.65 -27.11 28.63
N VAL A 568 -4.69 -26.75 27.77
CA VAL A 568 -3.91 -25.51 27.92
C VAL A 568 -4.84 -24.28 27.96
N ASN A 569 -4.45 -23.24 28.70
CA ASN A 569 -5.17 -21.97 28.80
C ASN A 569 -6.60 -22.06 29.37
N GLY A 570 -6.96 -23.15 30.04
CA GLY A 570 -8.24 -23.30 30.73
C GLY A 570 -9.40 -23.71 29.82
N MET A 571 -9.11 -24.13 28.59
CA MET A 571 -10.09 -24.73 27.68
C MET A 571 -10.49 -26.13 28.17
N TYR A 572 -11.72 -26.54 27.87
CA TYR A 572 -12.15 -27.93 27.99
C TYR A 572 -11.84 -28.68 26.71
N THR A 573 -11.57 -29.98 26.83
CA THR A 573 -11.33 -30.83 25.67
C THR A 573 -11.86 -32.25 25.83
N ILE A 574 -12.16 -32.88 24.70
CA ILE A 574 -12.52 -34.28 24.59
C ILE A 574 -11.99 -34.86 23.27
N ASN A 575 -11.70 -36.15 23.27
CA ASN A 575 -11.08 -36.86 22.16
C ASN A 575 -12.03 -37.89 21.54
N ARG A 576 -11.84 -38.16 20.26
CA ARG A 576 -12.48 -39.26 19.55
C ARG A 576 -11.50 -39.85 18.54
N ASP A 577 -11.22 -41.12 18.74
CA ASP A 577 -10.19 -41.83 18.01
C ASP A 577 -10.74 -42.56 16.77
N HIS A 578 -9.85 -42.92 15.86
CA HIS A 578 -10.12 -43.76 14.68
C HIS A 578 -11.21 -43.23 13.73
N ILE A 579 -11.16 -41.93 13.44
CA ILE A 579 -12.00 -41.28 12.43
C ILE A 579 -11.51 -41.62 11.03
N MET A 580 -12.29 -42.46 10.33
CA MET A 580 -11.99 -42.94 8.98
C MET A 580 -12.75 -42.20 7.86
N SER A 581 -13.64 -41.27 8.23
CA SER A 581 -14.34 -40.41 7.28
C SER A 581 -14.52 -39.02 7.85
N LEU A 582 -14.48 -38.01 6.98
CA LEU A 582 -14.55 -36.61 7.38
C LEU A 582 -15.87 -36.01 6.95
N SER A 583 -16.49 -35.28 7.86
CA SER A 583 -17.70 -34.49 7.67
C SER A 583 -17.78 -33.50 8.84
N PRO A 584 -18.89 -32.76 9.04
CA PRO A 584 -19.03 -31.91 10.22
C PRO A 584 -18.95 -32.71 11.52
N PHE A 585 -18.25 -32.17 12.51
CA PHE A 585 -18.14 -32.66 13.87
C PHE A 585 -18.63 -31.60 14.86
N THR A 586 -19.23 -32.01 15.97
CA THR A 586 -19.62 -31.11 17.07
C THR A 586 -19.41 -31.81 18.41
N VAL A 587 -19.53 -31.09 19.52
CA VAL A 587 -19.47 -31.67 20.87
C VAL A 587 -20.86 -31.61 21.51
N GLY A 588 -21.41 -32.79 21.76
CA GLY A 588 -22.65 -32.99 22.50
C GLY A 588 -22.40 -33.64 23.86
N ASP A 589 -23.46 -33.76 24.66
CA ASP A 589 -23.52 -34.52 25.89
C ASP A 589 -24.61 -35.61 25.81
N VAL A 590 -24.74 -36.42 26.86
CA VAL A 590 -25.76 -37.49 26.96
C VAL A 590 -27.21 -37.00 26.86
N ASN A 591 -27.45 -35.70 27.05
CA ASN A 591 -28.75 -35.06 26.94
C ASN A 591 -28.99 -34.44 25.55
N SER A 592 -27.98 -34.36 24.67
CA SER A 592 -28.14 -33.84 23.31
C SER A 592 -28.96 -34.80 22.45
N THR A 593 -30.14 -34.37 21.98
CA THR A 593 -30.94 -35.13 21.02
C THR A 593 -30.72 -34.65 19.58
N LEU A 594 -29.51 -34.84 19.05
CA LEU A 594 -29.11 -34.29 17.73
C LEU A 594 -29.65 -35.06 16.50
N LYS A 595 -30.60 -35.98 16.68
CA LYS A 595 -31.10 -36.86 15.60
C LYS A 595 -32.38 -36.32 14.97
N VAL A 596 -32.40 -36.17 13.65
CA VAL A 596 -33.56 -35.68 12.87
C VAL A 596 -34.79 -36.60 13.02
N ASN A 597 -34.56 -37.90 13.23
CA ASN A 597 -35.59 -38.93 13.42
C ASN A 597 -36.46 -38.68 14.65
N GLN A 598 -35.97 -37.89 15.63
CA GLN A 598 -36.71 -37.60 16.83
C GLN A 598 -37.90 -36.67 16.54
N VAL A 599 -37.75 -35.63 15.71
CA VAL A 599 -38.86 -34.73 15.33
C VAL A 599 -40.00 -35.47 14.66
N ALA A 600 -39.68 -36.39 13.73
CA ALA A 600 -40.68 -37.22 13.08
C ALA A 600 -41.42 -38.12 14.09
N SER A 601 -40.70 -38.69 15.05
CA SER A 601 -41.29 -39.53 16.11
C SER A 601 -42.14 -38.72 17.11
N HIS A 602 -41.70 -37.52 17.50
CA HIS A 602 -42.42 -36.63 18.40
C HIS A 602 -43.69 -36.09 17.73
N ASN A 603 -43.62 -35.69 16.46
CA ASN A 603 -44.79 -35.26 15.69
C ASN A 603 -45.81 -36.40 15.52
N ALA A 604 -45.35 -37.63 15.26
CA ALA A 604 -46.22 -38.79 15.15
C ALA A 604 -46.90 -39.17 16.48
N ALA A 605 -46.30 -38.80 17.61
CA ALA A 605 -46.87 -39.02 18.94
C ALA A 605 -47.93 -37.99 19.35
N ILE A 606 -48.16 -36.94 18.55
CA ILE A 606 -49.21 -35.95 18.82
C ILE A 606 -50.55 -36.42 18.25
N THR A 607 -51.52 -36.64 19.12
CA THR A 607 -52.93 -36.83 18.74
C THR A 607 -53.85 -35.93 19.56
N LEU A 608 -54.90 -35.39 18.94
CA LEU A 608 -55.90 -34.52 19.60
C LEU A 608 -57.18 -35.28 19.93
N TYR A 609 -57.71 -35.12 21.15
CA TYR A 609 -58.96 -35.75 21.57
C TYR A 609 -59.71 -34.98 22.69
N PRO A 610 -61.05 -35.05 22.74
CA PRO A 610 -61.92 -35.64 21.74
C PRO A 610 -61.97 -34.77 20.47
N ASN A 611 -62.14 -35.40 19.31
CA ASN A 611 -62.41 -34.72 18.05
C ASN A 611 -63.62 -35.40 17.39
N PRO A 612 -64.79 -34.74 17.26
CA PRO A 612 -65.07 -33.32 17.55
C PRO A 612 -65.08 -32.94 19.04
N VAL A 613 -64.73 -31.69 19.35
CA VAL A 613 -64.58 -31.11 20.70
C VAL A 613 -65.69 -30.10 21.03
N VAL A 614 -66.06 -30.00 22.31
CA VAL A 614 -66.95 -28.93 22.82
C VAL A 614 -66.11 -27.81 23.45
N ASP A 615 -65.47 -28.01 24.60
CA ASP A 615 -64.78 -26.90 25.29
C ASP A 615 -63.28 -27.06 25.44
N VAL A 616 -62.78 -28.30 25.60
CA VAL A 616 -61.36 -28.57 25.91
C VAL A 616 -60.84 -29.68 25.02
N VAL A 617 -59.73 -29.40 24.33
CA VAL A 617 -58.96 -30.39 23.56
C VAL A 617 -57.83 -30.89 24.44
N ASN A 618 -57.69 -32.21 24.56
CA ASN A 618 -56.51 -32.86 25.11
C ASN A 618 -55.57 -33.28 23.97
N TYR A 619 -54.28 -33.36 24.26
CA TYR A 619 -53.28 -33.86 23.34
C TYR A 619 -52.34 -34.85 24.02
N THR A 620 -51.95 -35.88 23.28
CA THR A 620 -50.80 -36.72 23.65
C THR A 620 -49.52 -36.03 23.19
N SER A 621 -48.46 -36.15 23.98
CA SER A 621 -47.11 -35.75 23.60
C SER A 621 -46.11 -36.57 24.40
N THR A 622 -45.03 -37.00 23.75
CA THR A 622 -43.89 -37.65 24.38
C THR A 622 -42.80 -36.66 24.81
N VAL A 623 -42.94 -35.38 24.42
CA VAL A 623 -42.05 -34.27 24.79
C VAL A 623 -42.83 -33.06 25.32
N PRO A 624 -42.21 -32.19 26.13
CA PRO A 624 -42.85 -30.95 26.58
C PRO A 624 -43.30 -30.06 25.42
N VAL A 625 -44.57 -29.64 25.45
CA VAL A 625 -45.12 -28.65 24.51
C VAL A 625 -44.85 -27.26 25.07
N SER A 626 -44.24 -26.37 24.27
CA SER A 626 -43.98 -24.99 24.64
C SER A 626 -45.11 -24.04 24.22
N GLY A 627 -45.87 -24.37 23.17
CA GLY A 627 -47.03 -23.57 22.77
C GLY A 627 -47.89 -24.17 21.65
N ILE A 628 -49.12 -23.68 21.54
CA ILE A 628 -50.12 -24.12 20.57
C ILE A 628 -50.75 -22.90 19.90
N ASP A 629 -50.65 -22.82 18.57
CA ASP A 629 -51.31 -21.79 17.76
C ASP A 629 -52.51 -22.41 17.03
N ILE A 630 -53.69 -21.78 17.11
CA ILE A 630 -54.93 -22.26 16.50
C ILE A 630 -55.32 -21.32 15.36
N TYR A 631 -55.57 -21.91 14.19
CA TYR A 631 -55.95 -21.22 12.96
C TYR A 631 -57.33 -21.67 12.50
N ASP A 632 -58.12 -20.74 11.96
CA ASP A 632 -59.37 -21.07 11.28
C ASP A 632 -59.13 -21.66 9.87
N VAL A 633 -60.21 -22.02 9.17
CA VAL A 633 -60.15 -22.58 7.80
C VAL A 633 -59.55 -21.65 6.75
N SER A 634 -59.49 -20.34 7.02
CA SER A 634 -58.86 -19.36 6.13
C SER A 634 -57.35 -19.21 6.40
N GLY A 635 -56.82 -19.91 7.40
CA GLY A 635 -55.44 -19.80 7.84
C GLY A 635 -55.18 -18.62 8.77
N LYS A 636 -56.22 -17.93 9.26
CA LYS A 636 -56.07 -16.82 10.21
C LYS A 636 -55.84 -17.37 11.62
N LEU A 637 -54.80 -16.86 12.30
CA LEU A 637 -54.56 -17.17 13.71
C LEU A 637 -55.71 -16.61 14.56
N VAL A 638 -56.43 -17.50 15.25
CA VAL A 638 -57.58 -17.16 16.09
C VAL A 638 -57.29 -17.27 17.58
N LYS A 639 -56.27 -18.05 17.99
CA LYS A 639 -55.86 -18.20 19.39
C LYS A 639 -54.42 -18.70 19.50
N SER A 640 -53.68 -18.25 20.51
CA SER A 640 -52.41 -18.86 20.93
C SER A 640 -52.48 -19.23 22.41
N VAL A 641 -51.92 -20.38 22.76
CA VAL A 641 -51.94 -20.93 24.12
C VAL A 641 -50.51 -21.35 24.49
N SER A 642 -50.06 -20.99 25.70
CA SER A 642 -48.83 -21.55 26.28
C SER A 642 -49.02 -23.03 26.57
N GLY A 643 -47.97 -23.84 26.44
CA GLY A 643 -48.04 -25.27 26.75
C GLY A 643 -48.51 -25.53 28.19
N ASN A 644 -49.53 -26.38 28.36
CA ASN A 644 -50.12 -26.74 29.66
C ASN A 644 -50.64 -28.19 29.63
N ASN A 645 -50.36 -28.95 30.71
CA ASN A 645 -50.98 -30.21 31.17
C ASN A 645 -51.80 -30.97 30.12
N ASN A 646 -51.17 -31.30 28.99
CA ASN A 646 -51.73 -32.09 27.90
C ASN A 646 -53.12 -31.63 27.42
N SER A 647 -53.49 -30.36 27.59
CA SER A 647 -54.80 -29.84 27.18
C SER A 647 -54.81 -28.32 26.94
N PHE A 648 -55.80 -27.85 26.17
CA PHE A 648 -56.07 -26.44 25.92
C PHE A 648 -57.56 -26.17 25.69
N SER A 649 -58.02 -24.98 26.09
CA SER A 649 -59.43 -24.57 25.95
C SER A 649 -59.73 -23.92 24.60
N VAL A 650 -60.83 -24.35 23.99
CA VAL A 650 -61.41 -23.85 22.73
C VAL A 650 -62.86 -23.38 22.90
N SER A 651 -63.34 -23.22 24.13
CA SER A 651 -64.72 -22.82 24.45
C SER A 651 -65.14 -21.46 23.84
N GLU A 652 -64.17 -20.59 23.61
CA GLU A 652 -64.35 -19.25 23.02
C GLU A 652 -64.47 -19.26 21.50
N LEU A 653 -64.17 -20.39 20.85
CA LEU A 653 -64.20 -20.51 19.39
C LEU A 653 -65.61 -20.88 18.91
N ALA A 654 -66.04 -20.29 17.80
CA ALA A 654 -67.30 -20.65 17.15
C ALA A 654 -67.22 -22.09 16.58
N PRO A 655 -68.36 -22.81 16.42
CA PRO A 655 -68.39 -24.10 15.76
C PRO A 655 -67.75 -24.08 14.37
N GLY A 656 -66.86 -25.03 14.06
CA GLY A 656 -66.10 -25.02 12.81
C GLY A 656 -64.87 -25.93 12.80
N TYR A 657 -64.14 -25.93 11.68
CA TYR A 657 -62.88 -26.65 11.51
C TYR A 657 -61.69 -25.75 11.86
N TYR A 658 -60.73 -26.28 12.60
CA TYR A 658 -59.55 -25.56 13.04
C TYR A 658 -58.28 -26.38 12.85
N THR A 659 -57.17 -25.68 12.69
CA THR A 659 -55.82 -26.25 12.63
C THR A 659 -55.05 -25.81 13.86
N ALA A 660 -54.50 -26.75 14.62
CA ALA A 660 -53.62 -26.49 15.75
C ALA A 660 -52.17 -26.80 15.34
N ARG A 661 -51.29 -25.81 15.44
CA ARG A 661 -49.83 -25.96 15.33
C ARG A 661 -49.24 -26.05 16.73
N ILE A 662 -48.75 -27.24 17.09
CA ILE A 662 -48.23 -27.59 18.42
C ILE A 662 -46.71 -27.59 18.34
N LYS A 663 -46.08 -26.79 19.19
CA LYS A 663 -44.65 -26.49 19.19
C LYS A 663 -44.01 -26.95 20.51
N GLY A 664 -42.80 -27.47 20.47
CA GLY A 664 -42.03 -27.94 21.62
C GLY A 664 -40.59 -28.24 21.24
N GLN A 665 -39.79 -28.77 22.17
CA GLN A 665 -38.43 -29.24 21.87
C GLN A 665 -38.51 -30.41 20.90
N ASP A 666 -37.86 -30.29 19.74
CA ASP A 666 -37.97 -31.25 18.63
C ASP A 666 -39.42 -31.56 18.21
N LEU A 667 -40.33 -30.59 18.32
CA LEU A 667 -41.75 -30.77 18.02
C LEU A 667 -42.33 -29.57 17.27
N ASN A 668 -42.89 -29.83 16.09
CA ASN A 668 -43.67 -28.87 15.31
C ASN A 668 -44.75 -29.62 14.53
N SER A 669 -45.80 -30.02 15.23
CA SER A 669 -46.87 -30.86 14.67
C SER A 669 -48.07 -30.01 14.29
N VAL A 670 -48.64 -30.27 13.11
CA VAL A 670 -49.91 -29.69 12.67
C VAL A 670 -51.01 -30.73 12.81
N GLN A 671 -52.08 -30.39 13.52
CA GLN A 671 -53.21 -31.27 13.78
C GLN A 671 -54.52 -30.54 13.48
N HIS A 672 -55.54 -31.29 13.07
CA HIS A 672 -56.86 -30.72 12.76
C HIS A 672 -57.90 -31.18 13.77
N PHE A 673 -58.80 -30.28 14.16
CA PHE A 673 -59.93 -30.62 15.02
C PHE A 673 -61.19 -29.87 14.64
N VAL A 674 -62.35 -30.42 15.02
CA VAL A 674 -63.68 -29.86 14.76
C VAL A 674 -64.29 -29.40 16.07
N LYS A 675 -64.61 -28.10 16.17
CA LYS A 675 -65.37 -27.51 17.28
C LYS A 675 -66.87 -27.65 17.00
N LYS A 676 -67.62 -28.22 17.95
CA LYS A 676 -69.08 -28.31 17.92
C LYS A 676 -69.77 -27.05 18.39
#